data_AF-A0A6P6JBD5-F1
#
_entry.id   AF-A0A6P6JBD5-F1
#
_cell.length_a   1.000
_cell.length_b   1.000
_cell.length_c   1.000
_cell.angle_alpha   90.00
_cell.angle_beta   90.00
_cell.angle_gamma   90.00
#
_symmetry.space_group_name_H-M   'P 1'
#
loop_
_entity.id
_entity.type
_entity.pdbx_description
1 polymer ?
#
loop_
_entity_poly.entity_id
_entity_poly.type
_entity_poly.pdbx_seq_one_letter_code
_entity_poly.pdbx_strand_id
1 'polypeptide(L)'
;MDTTCLESSSCLIISILLILCLPLSATSHFPSQNATVYLGSSFIQEALRRARELTDAAYAHTNDRVKTSVSEGSVRPSDLLALFKQTGPKTRSHVRSAEFLDNTVELIREMVYTNSMDKPDPTELLSAEDMETILQVTGCSSETLSPVCKSDCLSKRYRTITGHCNNRENPQWGAANTAYTRWLSPEYEDPRGAPRGWNPKHTYHNHTLPPVRSVSQEVLYTHNENISLDMSLSHLLVEWGQWIDHDLTLTPQSPSTATFKTGADCTRTCSRDTPCFPIQIPLSDPRTGTQSCMPFFRSAPSCTVPLGHREQLNAITAFVDASMVYGSSDGLSEALRNLSSPLGLLAVNHLHSDQGLGFMPFLTRTQMNLDPCGPRERIDPVPLSETQQRLNISMGNRSFCFQAGDSRANEHLGMIALHTLFLREHNRLAEELHKLNPHWSPDTLYQEARKILGAVHQILTWDHYLPRVLGHSAYLALMPLYKGYDPTADPSISNIFSTAAFRFAHVTVHPVVNRLGPDYRLSPEHPALPLHHSLFASWRVVQEGGIDPVLRGLLLSPAKLQTADQMMVEELTERLFQAQGGLPLDLAALNLQRGRDHGLQGYSAWRELCGLSAPVNESDLAGILGNGVLARKLLHLYGTAKNIDVWVGAISEPALPGGRVGPLLACLIAKQFEALRDGDRLWWQNEGVFSSAQRDALRTTSLSRIICDNTHIQLVPFDPFAHTLHPDELLPCAHIGHMNLSAWREPDTDPVCGAVPRLSLGFSVLCESAVIYQCPAGYLLQGATQISCDPKTQLWTPQPPTCQDIDECSAHPSVCPPHLQCLNTPGGHTCTEPAAPPLSAASIVASVMSVLGGVALIVLFLGCYQRFILRKAEPASAECCKRRS
;
A
#
# COMPACT_ATOMS: atom_id res chain seq x y z
N MET A 1 36.59 -17.65 27.68
CA MET A 1 37.30 -18.25 28.82
C MET A 1 37.70 -17.12 29.73
N ASP A 2 37.21 -17.21 30.96
CA ASP A 2 37.65 -16.50 32.16
C ASP A 2 37.42 -14.99 32.25
N THR A 3 36.84 -14.39 33.29
CA THR A 3 36.00 -14.82 34.42
C THR A 3 35.79 -13.53 35.25
N THR A 4 34.55 -13.26 35.68
CA THR A 4 34.17 -12.86 37.06
C THR A 4 34.78 -11.57 37.69
N CYS A 5 34.01 -10.57 38.15
CA CYS A 5 33.11 -10.50 39.32
C CYS A 5 33.73 -9.64 40.45
N LEU A 6 32.83 -9.11 41.30
CA LEU A 6 33.04 -8.67 42.70
C LEU A 6 33.75 -7.31 42.88
N GLU A 7 33.42 -6.42 43.81
CA GLU A 7 32.38 -6.36 44.85
C GLU A 7 32.50 -4.98 45.55
N SER A 8 31.51 -4.71 46.40
CA SER A 8 31.49 -3.79 47.54
C SER A 8 31.16 -2.31 47.21
N SER A 9 30.05 -1.73 47.66
CA SER A 9 29.34 -1.69 48.95
C SER A 9 29.91 -0.67 49.94
N SER A 10 29.01 0.25 50.31
CA SER A 10 28.84 0.89 51.63
C SER A 10 29.68 2.13 51.93
N CYS A 11 29.04 3.31 52.07
CA CYS A 11 28.46 3.88 53.31
C CYS A 11 29.58 4.39 54.25
N LEU A 12 29.54 5.56 54.90
CA LEU A 12 28.50 6.15 55.77
C LEU A 12 29.16 7.43 56.39
N ILE A 13 28.45 8.52 56.72
CA ILE A 13 28.22 9.08 58.10
C ILE A 13 27.86 10.58 57.91
N ILE A 14 26.64 11.07 58.15
CA ILE A 14 25.84 11.34 59.38
C ILE A 14 26.05 12.75 59.96
N SER A 15 24.94 13.48 60.16
CA SER A 15 24.44 14.12 61.43
C SER A 15 23.23 15.05 61.11
N ILE A 16 21.95 14.73 61.38
CA ILE A 16 21.13 14.75 62.63
C ILE A 16 20.71 16.16 63.16
N LEU A 17 19.47 16.55 62.82
CA LEU A 17 18.26 16.93 63.64
C LEU A 17 18.29 17.95 64.82
N LEU A 18 17.29 18.88 64.82
CA LEU A 18 16.43 19.37 65.95
C LEU A 18 15.44 20.47 65.45
N ILE A 19 14.13 20.19 65.26
CA ILE A 19 12.92 20.34 66.14
C ILE A 19 12.33 21.78 66.30
N LEU A 20 11.14 21.96 65.69
CA LEU A 20 9.86 22.64 66.05
C LEU A 20 9.79 23.88 66.98
N CYS A 21 9.06 24.92 66.52
CA CYS A 21 7.85 25.48 67.18
C CYS A 21 7.07 26.49 66.29
N LEU A 22 5.74 26.38 66.29
CA LEU A 22 4.66 27.15 65.61
C LEU A 22 4.27 28.45 66.38
N PRO A 23 3.23 29.26 66.00
CA PRO A 23 2.78 29.80 64.69
C PRO A 23 2.28 31.30 64.75
N LEU A 24 1.57 31.74 63.69
CA LEU A 24 0.51 32.78 63.60
C LEU A 24 0.90 34.24 63.30
N SER A 25 0.64 34.65 62.04
CA SER A 25 -0.38 35.66 61.65
C SER A 25 0.13 36.59 60.54
N ALA A 26 -0.49 36.54 59.35
CA ALA A 26 -0.94 37.71 58.60
C ALA A 26 -1.50 37.28 57.24
N THR A 27 -2.79 37.52 57.09
CA THR A 27 -3.61 37.49 55.89
C THR A 27 -2.98 38.24 54.71
N SER A 28 -3.06 37.68 53.50
CA SER A 28 -3.37 38.49 52.31
C SER A 28 -3.97 37.66 51.17
N HIS A 29 -5.15 38.12 50.77
CA HIS A 29 -5.73 38.10 49.43
C HIS A 29 -5.96 36.76 48.72
N PHE A 30 -7.21 36.29 48.83
CA PHE A 30 -7.87 35.51 47.77
C PHE A 30 -8.07 36.37 46.52
N PRO A 31 -7.61 35.94 45.33
CA PRO A 31 -8.37 36.12 44.12
C PRO A 31 -9.37 34.97 43.98
N SER A 32 -10.64 35.30 43.77
CA SER A 32 -11.61 34.36 43.23
C SER A 32 -11.20 33.96 41.81
N GLN A 33 -10.90 32.69 41.59
CA GLN A 33 -11.01 32.10 40.26
C GLN A 33 -11.82 30.81 40.40
N ASN A 34 -12.98 30.79 39.76
CA ASN A 34 -13.71 29.55 39.47
C ASN A 34 -12.78 28.68 38.62
N ALA A 35 -12.00 27.80 39.25
CA ALA A 35 -11.30 26.75 38.53
C ALA A 35 -12.38 25.82 37.97
N THR A 36 -12.50 25.75 36.64
CA THR A 36 -13.28 24.71 35.98
C THR A 36 -12.77 23.35 36.46
N VAL A 37 -13.63 22.60 37.14
CA VAL A 37 -13.27 21.28 37.68
C VAL A 37 -13.50 20.26 36.57
N TYR A 38 -12.42 19.72 36.01
CA TYR A 38 -12.48 18.65 35.02
C TYR A 38 -12.60 17.30 35.73
N LEU A 39 -13.79 16.71 35.70
CA LEU A 39 -14.10 15.48 36.44
C LEU A 39 -13.26 14.27 36.00
N GLY A 40 -12.75 14.28 34.76
CA GLY A 40 -11.95 13.20 34.20
C GLY A 40 -10.50 13.18 34.71
N SER A 41 -9.96 14.31 35.18
CA SER A 41 -8.53 14.43 35.51
C SER A 41 -8.08 13.43 36.59
N SER A 42 -8.95 13.13 37.56
CA SER A 42 -8.66 12.16 38.63
C SER A 42 -8.55 10.71 38.14
N PHE A 43 -9.04 10.40 36.94
CA PHE A 43 -9.10 9.04 36.41
C PHE A 43 -8.03 8.73 35.35
N ILE A 44 -7.23 9.72 34.94
CA ILE A 44 -6.29 9.59 33.81
C ILE A 44 -5.32 8.43 33.98
N GLN A 45 -4.64 8.34 35.14
CA GLN A 45 -3.62 7.31 35.35
C GLN A 45 -4.20 5.90 35.31
N GLU A 46 -5.35 5.69 35.96
CA GLU A 46 -6.02 4.39 35.99
C GLU A 46 -6.61 4.03 34.63
N ALA A 47 -7.19 5.00 33.93
CA ALA A 47 -7.70 4.80 32.57
C ALA A 47 -6.59 4.47 31.57
N LEU A 48 -5.44 5.15 31.62
CA LEU A 48 -4.28 4.84 30.79
C LEU A 48 -3.74 3.43 31.03
N ARG A 49 -3.64 3.01 32.30
CA ARG A 49 -3.20 1.67 32.67
C ARG A 49 -4.15 0.61 32.10
N ARG A 50 -5.46 0.76 32.36
CA ARG A 50 -6.47 -0.20 31.92
C ARG A 50 -6.65 -0.21 30.39
N ALA A 51 -6.61 0.96 29.73
CA ALA A 51 -6.68 1.03 28.27
C ALA A 51 -5.51 0.34 27.60
N ARG A 52 -4.29 0.43 28.16
CA ARG A 52 -3.12 -0.29 27.66
C ARG A 52 -3.33 -1.79 27.74
N GLU A 53 -3.74 -2.30 28.90
CA GLU A 53 -4.01 -3.73 29.13
C GLU A 53 -5.07 -4.26 28.14
N LEU A 54 -6.17 -3.54 27.96
CA LEU A 54 -7.25 -3.94 27.04
C LEU A 54 -6.81 -3.90 25.57
N THR A 55 -6.08 -2.85 25.16
CA THR A 55 -5.60 -2.70 23.79
C THR A 55 -4.58 -3.80 23.47
N ASP A 56 -3.62 -4.04 24.36
CA ASP A 56 -2.59 -5.07 24.17
C ASP A 56 -3.19 -6.48 24.15
N ALA A 57 -4.16 -6.77 25.03
CA ALA A 57 -4.87 -8.04 25.04
C ALA A 57 -5.66 -8.29 23.74
N ALA A 58 -6.36 -7.28 23.22
CA ALA A 58 -7.15 -7.39 22.00
C ALA A 58 -6.26 -7.64 20.76
N TYR A 59 -5.10 -6.98 20.70
CA TYR A 59 -4.09 -7.18 19.65
C TYR A 59 -3.43 -8.56 19.76
N ALA A 60 -3.08 -9.01 20.97
CA ALA A 60 -2.52 -10.33 21.22
C ALA A 60 -3.50 -11.44 20.78
N HIS A 61 -4.77 -11.33 21.19
CA HIS A 61 -5.83 -12.25 20.76
C HIS A 61 -5.94 -12.33 19.24
N THR A 62 -5.88 -11.17 18.57
CA THR A 62 -5.96 -11.14 17.09
C THR A 62 -4.78 -11.84 16.44
N ASN A 63 -3.56 -11.57 16.93
CA ASN A 63 -2.35 -12.23 16.42
C ASN A 63 -2.41 -13.75 16.61
N ASP A 64 -2.86 -14.21 17.78
CA ASP A 64 -2.97 -15.64 18.07
C ASP A 64 -4.07 -16.29 17.22
N ARG A 65 -5.23 -15.65 17.07
CA ARG A 65 -6.30 -16.11 16.17
C ARG A 65 -5.80 -16.26 14.74
N VAL A 66 -5.11 -15.25 14.20
CA VAL A 66 -4.58 -15.31 12.83
C VAL A 66 -3.57 -16.46 12.70
N LYS A 67 -2.64 -16.62 13.65
CA LYS A 67 -1.70 -17.75 13.65
C LYS A 67 -2.43 -19.09 13.65
N THR A 68 -3.46 -19.25 14.48
CA THR A 68 -4.26 -20.48 14.54
C THR A 68 -4.99 -20.74 13.22
N SER A 69 -5.74 -19.76 12.70
CA SER A 69 -6.47 -19.88 11.44
C SER A 69 -5.56 -20.21 10.26
N VAL A 70 -4.35 -19.62 10.24
CA VAL A 70 -3.35 -19.94 9.23
C VAL A 70 -2.82 -21.37 9.41
N SER A 71 -2.48 -21.77 10.63
CA SER A 71 -1.95 -23.12 10.92
C SER A 71 -2.92 -24.24 10.57
N GLU A 72 -4.23 -23.97 10.69
CA GLU A 72 -5.31 -24.92 10.40
C GLU A 72 -5.79 -24.84 8.94
N GLY A 73 -5.31 -23.88 8.14
CA GLY A 73 -5.79 -23.64 6.78
C GLY A 73 -7.25 -23.16 6.72
N SER A 74 -7.75 -22.53 7.79
CA SER A 74 -9.16 -22.16 8.00
C SER A 74 -9.44 -20.65 7.79
N VAL A 75 -8.66 -20.00 6.92
CA VAL A 75 -8.74 -18.54 6.64
C VAL A 75 -10.11 -18.18 6.07
N ARG A 76 -10.77 -17.18 6.68
CA ARG A 76 -12.11 -16.72 6.29
C ARG A 76 -12.05 -15.56 5.28
N PRO A 77 -13.14 -15.29 4.54
CA PRO A 77 -13.27 -14.11 3.68
C PRO A 77 -12.94 -12.78 4.39
N SER A 78 -13.31 -12.66 5.67
CA SER A 78 -12.97 -11.50 6.51
C SER A 78 -11.48 -11.36 6.80
N ASP A 79 -10.75 -12.48 6.90
CA ASP A 79 -9.30 -12.46 7.13
C ASP A 79 -8.55 -12.03 5.87
N LEU A 80 -9.06 -12.40 4.70
CA LEU A 80 -8.52 -11.93 3.41
C LEU A 80 -8.79 -10.46 3.18
N LEU A 81 -9.99 -9.98 3.54
CA LEU A 81 -10.27 -8.54 3.52
C LEU A 81 -9.35 -7.76 4.48
N ALA A 82 -8.94 -8.36 5.61
CA ALA A 82 -7.96 -7.75 6.50
C ALA A 82 -6.54 -7.80 5.90
N LEU A 83 -6.15 -8.92 5.29
CA LEU A 83 -4.88 -9.08 4.56
C LEU A 83 -4.75 -8.04 3.44
N PHE A 84 -5.83 -7.83 2.69
CA PHE A 84 -5.97 -6.82 1.64
C PHE A 84 -5.61 -5.41 2.10
N LYS A 85 -6.04 -5.07 3.32
CA LYS A 85 -5.89 -3.74 3.92
C LYS A 85 -4.74 -3.69 4.93
N GLN A 86 -3.80 -4.65 4.87
CA GLN A 86 -2.65 -4.63 5.74
C GLN A 86 -1.78 -3.42 5.48
N THR A 87 -1.61 -2.61 6.51
CA THR A 87 -0.79 -1.41 6.44
C THR A 87 0.63 -1.68 6.94
N GLY A 88 1.58 -0.85 6.51
CA GLY A 88 2.98 -0.95 6.90
C GLY A 88 3.22 -0.70 8.39
N PRO A 89 4.43 -0.99 8.90
CA PRO A 89 4.76 -0.87 10.33
C PRO A 89 4.46 0.51 10.92
N LYS A 90 4.76 1.59 10.18
CA LYS A 90 4.52 2.97 10.62
C LYS A 90 3.03 3.24 10.82
N THR A 91 2.19 2.94 9.83
CA THR A 91 0.72 3.07 9.96
C THR A 91 0.15 2.22 11.07
N ARG A 92 0.63 0.98 11.27
CA ARG A 92 0.20 0.14 12.40
C ARG A 92 0.50 0.78 13.76
N SER A 93 1.65 1.44 13.88
CA SER A 93 2.00 2.20 15.08
C SER A 93 1.04 3.37 15.29
N HIS A 94 0.76 4.16 14.24
CA HIS A 94 -0.19 5.27 14.27
C HIS A 94 -1.59 4.82 14.71
N VAL A 95 -2.12 3.77 14.08
CA VAL A 95 -3.43 3.21 14.40
C VAL A 95 -3.49 2.70 15.84
N ARG A 96 -2.46 1.98 16.31
CA ARG A 96 -2.42 1.50 17.70
C ARG A 96 -2.41 2.65 18.70
N SER A 97 -1.66 3.73 18.42
CA SER A 97 -1.67 4.94 19.25
C SER A 97 -3.04 5.60 19.30
N ALA A 98 -3.71 5.73 18.14
CA ALA A 98 -5.05 6.30 18.06
C ALA A 98 -6.12 5.45 18.78
N GLU A 99 -6.05 4.12 18.68
CA GLU A 99 -6.96 3.22 19.41
C GLU A 99 -6.69 3.23 20.92
N PHE A 100 -5.42 3.31 21.33
CA PHE A 100 -5.07 3.46 22.74
C PHE A 100 -5.60 4.80 23.30
N LEU A 101 -5.51 5.88 22.55
CA LEU A 101 -6.13 7.17 22.88
C LEU A 101 -7.65 7.05 22.98
N ASP A 102 -8.31 6.49 21.97
CA ASP A 102 -9.77 6.32 21.93
C ASP A 102 -10.27 5.52 23.16
N ASN A 103 -9.63 4.38 23.45
CA ASN A 103 -9.94 3.54 24.60
C ASN A 103 -9.69 4.25 25.94
N THR A 104 -8.61 5.03 26.05
CA THR A 104 -8.30 5.78 27.29
C THR A 104 -9.39 6.78 27.61
N VAL A 105 -9.78 7.61 26.64
CA VAL A 105 -10.78 8.65 26.88
C VAL A 105 -12.17 8.04 27.16
N GLU A 106 -12.51 6.91 26.53
CA GLU A 106 -13.76 6.19 26.84
C GLU A 106 -13.78 5.65 28.27
N LEU A 107 -12.66 5.08 28.76
CA LEU A 107 -12.56 4.62 30.15
C LEU A 107 -12.67 5.77 31.15
N ILE A 108 -12.05 6.92 30.86
CA ILE A 108 -12.20 8.12 31.71
C ILE A 108 -13.68 8.49 31.83
N ARG A 109 -14.40 8.56 30.69
CA ARG A 109 -15.83 8.88 30.68
C ARG A 109 -16.66 7.87 31.48
N GLU A 110 -16.40 6.56 31.31
CA GLU A 110 -17.08 5.52 32.08
C GLU A 110 -16.84 5.66 33.58
N MET A 111 -15.60 5.96 33.99
CA MET A 111 -15.25 6.17 35.38
C MET A 111 -15.92 7.42 35.95
N VAL A 112 -15.97 8.52 35.19
CA VAL A 112 -16.71 9.73 35.60
C VAL A 112 -18.19 9.43 35.75
N TYR A 113 -18.82 8.80 34.75
CA TYR A 113 -20.24 8.44 34.81
C TYR A 113 -20.56 7.52 35.99
N THR A 114 -19.71 6.53 36.25
CA THR A 114 -19.93 5.57 37.36
C THR A 114 -19.81 6.25 38.74
N ASN A 115 -18.95 7.27 38.88
CA ASN A 115 -18.74 7.96 40.16
C ASN A 115 -19.68 9.15 40.38
N SER A 116 -20.00 9.90 39.33
CA SER A 116 -20.81 11.13 39.43
C SER A 116 -22.29 10.90 39.08
N MET A 117 -22.61 9.79 38.39
CA MET A 117 -23.90 9.56 37.71
C MET A 117 -24.25 10.63 36.67
N ASP A 118 -23.27 11.46 36.29
CA ASP A 118 -23.42 12.51 35.29
C ASP A 118 -22.76 12.09 33.97
N LYS A 119 -23.33 12.53 32.84
CA LYS A 119 -22.76 12.35 31.51
C LYS A 119 -22.11 13.67 31.10
N PRO A 120 -20.84 13.91 31.48
CA PRO A 120 -20.19 15.17 31.18
C PRO A 120 -20.11 15.38 29.67
N ASP A 121 -20.23 16.65 29.25
CA ASP A 121 -19.90 17.04 27.89
C ASP A 121 -18.43 16.68 27.61
N PRO A 122 -18.08 16.18 26.40
CA PRO A 122 -16.68 15.92 26.04
C PRO A 122 -15.72 17.07 26.34
N THR A 123 -16.18 18.32 26.24
CA THR A 123 -15.39 19.54 26.52
C THR A 123 -15.18 19.82 28.02
N GLU A 124 -15.97 19.18 28.89
CA GLU A 124 -15.89 19.29 30.35
C GLU A 124 -15.18 18.10 30.99
N LEU A 125 -14.83 17.08 30.20
CA LEU A 125 -14.23 15.85 30.68
C LEU A 125 -12.78 16.04 31.13
N LEU A 126 -11.96 16.70 30.30
CA LEU A 126 -10.50 16.80 30.46
C LEU A 126 -10.02 18.22 30.15
N SER A 127 -9.01 18.69 30.88
CA SER A 127 -8.33 19.94 30.55
C SER A 127 -7.42 19.78 29.32
N ALA A 128 -6.94 20.90 28.77
CA ALA A 128 -5.94 20.85 27.68
C ALA A 128 -4.63 20.17 28.11
N GLU A 129 -4.20 20.38 29.36
CA GLU A 129 -2.98 19.78 29.94
C GLU A 129 -3.15 18.26 30.14
N ASP A 130 -4.32 17.83 30.59
CA ASP A 130 -4.68 16.42 30.69
C ASP A 130 -4.60 15.74 29.31
N MET A 131 -5.15 16.40 28.29
CA MET A 131 -5.10 15.88 26.92
C MET A 131 -3.68 15.81 26.37
N GLU A 132 -2.85 16.82 26.61
CA GLU A 132 -1.44 16.80 26.22
C GLU A 132 -0.71 15.60 26.86
N THR A 133 -0.95 15.37 28.15
CA THR A 133 -0.40 14.20 28.87
C THR A 133 -0.84 12.89 28.23
N ILE A 134 -2.13 12.74 27.92
CA ILE A 134 -2.66 11.53 27.28
C ILE A 134 -2.06 11.35 25.88
N LEU A 135 -1.95 12.40 25.08
CA LEU A 135 -1.35 12.35 23.73
C LEU A 135 0.13 11.96 23.78
N GLN A 136 0.87 12.40 24.78
CA GLN A 136 2.26 11.99 25.00
C GLN A 136 2.34 10.49 25.37
N VAL A 137 1.55 10.02 26.34
CA VAL A 137 1.60 8.62 26.80
C VAL A 137 1.10 7.63 25.75
N THR A 138 0.12 8.02 24.93
CA THR A 138 -0.44 7.18 23.87
C THR A 138 0.42 7.12 22.61
N GLY A 139 1.35 8.08 22.44
CA GLY A 139 2.20 8.21 21.25
C GLY A 139 1.61 9.08 20.14
N CYS A 140 0.38 9.56 20.31
CA CYS A 140 -0.30 10.44 19.35
C CYS A 140 0.36 11.82 19.19
N SER A 141 1.13 12.28 20.18
CA SER A 141 1.90 13.54 20.09
C SER A 141 2.83 13.60 18.87
N SER A 142 3.39 12.47 18.46
CA SER A 142 4.29 12.39 17.28
C SER A 142 3.60 12.76 15.96
N GLU A 143 2.28 12.57 15.87
CA GLU A 143 1.46 12.94 14.70
C GLU A 143 1.13 14.43 14.67
N THR A 144 1.10 15.08 15.84
CA THR A 144 0.82 16.53 15.94
C THR A 144 2.04 17.40 15.64
N LEU A 145 3.24 16.81 15.58
CA LEU A 145 4.47 17.54 15.26
C LEU A 145 4.54 17.84 13.76
N SER A 146 4.67 19.12 13.42
CA SER A 146 4.92 19.54 12.04
C SER A 146 6.34 19.17 11.63
N PRO A 147 6.53 18.40 10.53
CA PRO A 147 7.86 18.04 10.07
C PRO A 147 8.64 19.27 9.57
N VAL A 148 9.95 19.27 9.79
CA VAL A 148 10.84 20.32 9.26
C VAL A 148 11.13 20.05 7.79
N CYS A 149 10.71 20.98 6.94
CA CYS A 149 10.86 20.85 5.50
C CYS A 149 12.21 21.39 5.01
N LYS A 150 13.01 20.53 4.37
CA LYS A 150 14.24 20.95 3.68
C LYS A 150 13.92 21.90 2.52
N SER A 151 14.81 22.85 2.25
CA SER A 151 14.65 23.87 1.19
C SER A 151 15.76 23.84 0.15
N ASP A 152 16.59 22.79 0.15
CA ASP A 152 17.62 22.56 -0.87
C ASP A 152 17.00 22.26 -2.25
N CYS A 153 17.82 22.37 -3.30
CA CYS A 153 17.34 22.25 -4.67
C CYS A 153 16.71 20.87 -4.98
N LEU A 154 17.23 19.77 -4.44
CA LEU A 154 16.66 18.42 -4.66
C LEU A 154 15.31 18.27 -3.95
N SER A 155 15.17 18.83 -2.74
CA SER A 155 13.91 18.84 -2.00
C SER A 155 12.81 19.70 -2.67
N LYS A 156 13.21 20.67 -3.50
CA LYS A 156 12.29 21.43 -4.36
C LYS A 156 11.89 20.63 -5.59
N ARG A 157 12.82 19.86 -6.15
CA ARG A 157 12.68 19.09 -7.41
C ARG A 157 11.87 17.81 -7.28
N TYR A 158 11.97 17.11 -6.15
CA TYR A 158 11.37 15.78 -5.93
C TYR A 158 10.37 15.74 -4.77
N ARG A 159 9.41 14.82 -4.88
CA ARG A 159 8.44 14.50 -3.83
C ARG A 159 9.11 13.71 -2.72
N THR A 160 8.71 13.94 -1.47
CA THR A 160 8.95 12.95 -0.41
C THR A 160 8.13 11.70 -0.69
N ILE A 161 8.51 10.54 -0.14
CA ILE A 161 7.72 9.30 -0.27
C ILE A 161 6.42 9.38 0.53
N THR A 162 6.43 10.13 1.63
CA THR A 162 5.30 10.22 2.56
C THR A 162 4.32 11.35 2.25
N GLY A 163 4.55 12.13 1.19
CA GLY A 163 3.74 13.30 0.81
C GLY A 163 3.97 14.56 1.65
N HIS A 164 4.70 14.45 2.78
CA HIS A 164 5.03 15.61 3.62
C HIS A 164 5.79 16.68 2.84
N CYS A 165 5.62 17.94 3.25
CA CYS A 165 6.30 19.10 2.69
C CYS A 165 5.97 19.37 1.20
N ASN A 166 4.87 18.83 0.69
CA ASN A 166 4.29 19.32 -0.56
C ASN A 166 3.90 20.78 -0.37
N ASN A 167 2.94 21.03 0.53
CA ASN A 167 2.65 22.35 1.06
C ASN A 167 3.72 22.74 2.09
N ARG A 168 4.27 23.95 1.98
CA ARG A 168 5.36 24.42 2.86
C ARG A 168 4.85 25.11 4.13
N GLU A 169 3.64 25.65 4.09
CA GLU A 169 2.98 26.31 5.22
C GLU A 169 2.22 25.29 6.07
N ASN A 170 1.65 24.26 5.44
CA ASN A 170 0.94 23.15 6.07
C ASN A 170 1.60 21.81 5.68
N PRO A 171 2.76 21.44 6.27
CA PRO A 171 3.57 20.30 5.80
C PRO A 171 2.90 18.92 5.83
N GLN A 172 1.78 18.77 6.52
CA GLN A 172 1.02 17.53 6.62
C GLN A 172 -0.11 17.41 5.59
N TRP A 173 -0.51 18.49 4.91
CA TRP A 173 -1.59 18.41 3.92
C TRP A 173 -1.25 17.45 2.78
N GLY A 174 -2.13 16.47 2.58
CA GLY A 174 -1.97 15.38 1.62
C GLY A 174 -0.93 14.31 1.99
N ALA A 175 -0.32 14.37 3.17
CA ALA A 175 0.66 13.37 3.60
C ALA A 175 -0.03 12.06 4.05
N ALA A 176 0.71 10.95 3.95
CA ALA A 176 0.25 9.65 4.42
C ALA A 176 0.09 9.60 5.94
N ASN A 177 -0.89 8.83 6.41
CA ASN A 177 -1.31 8.69 7.82
C ASN A 177 -1.89 9.98 8.43
N THR A 178 -2.58 10.78 7.62
CA THR A 178 -3.30 11.97 8.08
C THR A 178 -4.80 11.74 8.05
N ALA A 179 -5.54 12.45 8.90
CA ALA A 179 -7.00 12.37 8.95
C ALA A 179 -7.61 12.85 7.62
N TYR A 180 -8.70 12.21 7.20
CA TYR A 180 -9.48 12.72 6.07
C TYR A 180 -10.06 14.11 6.38
N THR A 181 -10.18 14.95 5.37
CA THR A 181 -10.88 16.23 5.53
C THR A 181 -12.39 16.06 5.53
N ARG A 182 -13.09 16.98 6.20
CA ARG A 182 -14.55 17.01 6.31
C ARG A 182 -15.09 18.23 5.58
N TRP A 183 -15.87 18.02 4.52
CA TRP A 183 -16.62 19.10 3.87
C TRP A 183 -17.96 19.40 4.54
N LEU A 184 -18.51 18.41 5.25
CA LEU A 184 -19.64 18.55 6.15
C LEU A 184 -19.26 17.92 7.50
N SER A 185 -19.83 18.44 8.58
CA SER A 185 -19.70 17.84 9.91
C SER A 185 -20.17 16.39 9.90
N PRO A 186 -19.51 15.48 10.64
CA PRO A 186 -19.95 14.10 10.73
C PRO A 186 -21.31 13.97 11.43
N GLU A 187 -22.07 12.95 11.05
CA GLU A 187 -23.33 12.56 11.71
C GLU A 187 -23.15 11.20 12.38
N TYR A 188 -22.99 11.22 13.69
CA TYR A 188 -22.83 10.06 14.57
C TYR A 188 -23.97 10.00 15.59
N GLU A 189 -24.27 8.82 16.15
CA GLU A 189 -25.29 8.62 17.18
C GLU A 189 -24.89 9.18 18.54
N ASP A 190 -23.59 9.35 18.77
CA ASP A 190 -23.05 9.95 19.97
C ASP A 190 -21.84 10.86 19.67
N PRO A 191 -21.42 11.70 20.61
CA PRO A 191 -20.27 12.60 20.42
C PRO A 191 -18.94 11.87 20.12
N ARG A 192 -18.82 10.59 20.49
CA ARG A 192 -17.60 9.78 20.36
C ARG A 192 -17.43 9.12 19.01
N GLY A 193 -18.50 9.10 18.20
CA GLY A 193 -18.47 8.51 16.88
C GLY A 193 -19.10 7.13 16.80
N ALA A 194 -20.10 6.81 17.64
CA ALA A 194 -20.98 5.67 17.39
C ALA A 194 -21.67 5.86 16.02
N PRO A 195 -21.51 4.92 15.08
CA PRO A 195 -22.00 5.10 13.71
C PRO A 195 -23.51 5.08 13.60
N ARG A 196 -24.04 5.62 12.51
CA ARG A 196 -25.48 5.58 12.26
C ARG A 196 -25.99 4.14 12.14
N GLY A 197 -27.08 3.80 12.81
CA GLY A 197 -27.61 2.44 12.90
C GLY A 197 -26.89 1.57 13.93
N TRP A 198 -26.10 2.16 14.84
CA TRP A 198 -25.50 1.44 15.97
C TRP A 198 -26.57 0.94 16.94
N ASN A 199 -27.51 1.82 17.35
CA ASN A 199 -28.71 1.41 18.05
C ASN A 199 -29.85 1.13 17.05
N PRO A 200 -30.31 -0.13 16.90
CA PRO A 200 -31.38 -0.48 15.94
C PRO A 200 -32.72 0.21 16.18
N LYS A 201 -32.94 0.74 17.39
CA LYS A 201 -34.16 1.44 17.78
C LYS A 201 -34.05 2.95 17.61
N HIS A 202 -32.87 3.48 17.32
CA HIS A 202 -32.68 4.90 17.10
C HIS A 202 -33.36 5.31 15.79
N THR A 203 -34.03 6.45 15.81
CA THR A 203 -34.79 6.96 14.66
C THR A 203 -34.16 8.24 14.13
N TYR A 204 -33.97 8.29 12.82
CA TYR A 204 -33.55 9.46 12.06
C TYR A 204 -34.76 9.98 11.30
N HIS A 205 -35.13 11.25 11.52
CA HIS A 205 -36.33 11.84 10.92
C HIS A 205 -37.59 10.95 11.08
N ASN A 206 -37.82 10.42 12.29
CA ASN A 206 -38.93 9.53 12.65
C ASN A 206 -38.92 8.13 12.01
N HIS A 207 -37.81 7.70 11.40
CA HIS A 207 -37.65 6.36 10.82
C HIS A 207 -36.37 5.68 11.30
N THR A 208 -36.40 4.36 11.49
CA THR A 208 -35.18 3.57 11.69
C THR A 208 -34.45 3.38 10.36
N LEU A 209 -33.12 3.31 10.37
CA LEU A 209 -32.37 3.00 9.14
C LEU A 209 -32.53 1.53 8.76
N PRO A 210 -32.61 1.21 7.45
CA PRO A 210 -32.73 -0.17 7.00
C PRO A 210 -31.42 -0.94 7.26
N PRO A 211 -31.49 -2.27 7.46
CA PRO A 211 -30.33 -3.14 7.34
C PRO A 211 -29.67 -2.93 5.97
N VAL A 212 -28.37 -2.65 5.95
CA VAL A 212 -27.64 -2.37 4.69
C VAL A 212 -27.70 -3.53 3.69
N ARG A 213 -27.84 -4.76 4.19
CA ARG A 213 -28.00 -5.95 3.36
C ARG A 213 -29.36 -5.99 2.64
N SER A 214 -30.44 -5.51 3.26
CA SER A 214 -31.73 -5.37 2.57
C SER A 214 -31.64 -4.38 1.41
N VAL A 215 -30.94 -3.25 1.61
CA VAL A 215 -30.69 -2.28 0.53
C VAL A 215 -29.88 -2.93 -0.59
N SER A 216 -28.85 -3.71 -0.26
CA SER A 216 -28.08 -4.48 -1.23
C SER A 216 -28.97 -5.40 -2.09
N GLN A 217 -29.83 -6.20 -1.45
CA GLN A 217 -30.69 -7.16 -2.15
C GLN A 217 -31.80 -6.52 -2.98
N GLU A 218 -32.45 -5.48 -2.48
CA GLU A 218 -33.65 -4.92 -3.12
C GLU A 218 -33.35 -3.85 -4.16
N VAL A 219 -32.22 -3.15 -4.02
CA VAL A 219 -31.83 -2.01 -4.86
C VAL A 219 -30.62 -2.32 -5.72
N LEU A 220 -29.57 -2.93 -5.15
CA LEU A 220 -28.26 -2.99 -5.80
C LEU A 220 -28.01 -4.28 -6.58
N TYR A 221 -28.57 -5.40 -6.12
CA TYR A 221 -28.34 -6.73 -6.68
C TYR A 221 -28.70 -6.84 -8.17
N THR A 222 -27.84 -7.46 -8.96
CA THR A 222 -28.06 -7.76 -10.38
C THR A 222 -27.44 -9.11 -10.73
N HIS A 223 -28.21 -9.98 -11.37
CA HIS A 223 -27.71 -11.25 -11.91
C HIS A 223 -26.67 -11.00 -13.00
N ASN A 224 -25.64 -11.85 -13.03
CA ASN A 224 -24.54 -11.73 -14.01
C ASN A 224 -25.01 -11.79 -15.46
N GLU A 225 -26.08 -12.54 -15.78
CA GLU A 225 -26.61 -12.61 -17.16
C GLU A 225 -27.46 -11.39 -17.56
N ASN A 226 -27.85 -10.55 -16.61
CA ASN A 226 -28.75 -9.41 -16.82
C ASN A 226 -28.04 -8.06 -16.66
N ILE A 227 -26.81 -7.96 -17.19
CA ILE A 227 -26.05 -6.71 -17.22
C ILE A 227 -26.11 -6.05 -18.59
N SER A 228 -26.05 -4.72 -18.62
CA SER A 228 -25.80 -3.94 -19.82
C SER A 228 -24.30 -3.67 -19.96
N LEU A 229 -23.81 -3.70 -21.19
CA LEU A 229 -22.42 -3.40 -21.52
C LEU A 229 -22.29 -1.97 -22.01
N ASP A 230 -21.17 -1.34 -21.67
CA ASP A 230 -20.82 -0.02 -22.15
C ASP A 230 -20.13 -0.14 -23.52
N MET A 231 -20.87 0.20 -24.57
CA MET A 231 -20.35 0.10 -25.94
C MET A 231 -19.38 1.22 -26.33
N SER A 232 -19.09 2.17 -25.43
CA SER A 232 -18.18 3.29 -25.70
C SER A 232 -16.89 3.26 -24.88
N LEU A 233 -16.84 2.52 -23.77
CA LEU A 233 -15.66 2.45 -22.89
C LEU A 233 -15.18 1.02 -22.71
N SER A 234 -13.85 0.84 -22.76
CA SER A 234 -13.21 -0.43 -22.47
C SER A 234 -13.22 -0.72 -20.97
N HIS A 235 -13.03 -1.98 -20.62
CA HIS A 235 -12.88 -2.41 -19.23
C HIS A 235 -11.65 -1.76 -18.57
N LEU A 236 -10.62 -1.41 -19.35
CA LEU A 236 -9.43 -0.72 -18.83
C LEU A 236 -9.76 0.62 -18.16
N LEU A 237 -10.82 1.32 -18.57
CA LEU A 237 -11.25 2.55 -17.89
C LEU A 237 -11.68 2.26 -16.44
N VAL A 238 -12.37 1.14 -16.21
CA VAL A 238 -12.81 0.73 -14.87
C VAL A 238 -11.60 0.42 -13.99
N GLU A 239 -10.67 -0.35 -14.53
CA GLU A 239 -9.40 -0.69 -13.87
C GLU A 239 -8.56 0.56 -13.58
N TRP A 240 -8.52 1.54 -14.50
CA TRP A 240 -7.83 2.80 -14.26
C TRP A 240 -8.43 3.60 -13.10
N GLY A 241 -9.76 3.55 -12.95
CA GLY A 241 -10.43 4.17 -11.81
C GLY A 241 -9.96 3.60 -10.47
N GLN A 242 -9.88 2.28 -10.38
CA GLN A 242 -9.37 1.60 -9.19
C GLN A 242 -7.86 1.82 -8.99
N TRP A 243 -7.09 1.80 -10.08
CA TRP A 243 -5.66 2.11 -10.07
C TRP A 243 -5.37 3.47 -9.45
N ILE A 244 -6.12 4.50 -9.83
CA ILE A 244 -5.99 5.84 -9.26
C ILE A 244 -6.61 5.94 -7.86
N ASP A 245 -7.69 5.22 -7.54
CA ASP A 245 -8.18 5.14 -6.14
C ASP A 245 -7.07 4.64 -5.22
N HIS A 246 -6.30 3.66 -5.68
CA HIS A 246 -5.21 3.06 -4.92
C HIS A 246 -3.98 3.97 -4.79
N ASP A 247 -3.88 5.05 -5.56
CA ASP A 247 -2.88 6.11 -5.38
C ASP A 247 -3.35 7.17 -4.37
N LEU A 248 -4.67 7.32 -4.22
CA LEU A 248 -5.28 8.42 -3.48
C LEU A 248 -5.74 8.01 -2.08
N THR A 249 -6.32 6.83 -1.92
CA THR A 249 -7.03 6.46 -0.69
C THR A 249 -6.74 5.03 -0.23
N LEU A 250 -6.43 4.88 1.05
CA LEU A 250 -6.38 3.60 1.75
C LEU A 250 -6.84 3.81 3.19
N THR A 251 -8.09 3.43 3.49
CA THR A 251 -8.59 3.49 4.88
C THR A 251 -8.20 2.21 5.63
N PRO A 252 -7.32 2.27 6.64
CA PRO A 252 -7.02 1.13 7.48
C PRO A 252 -8.25 0.71 8.29
N GLN A 253 -8.43 -0.59 8.46
CA GLN A 253 -9.35 -1.15 9.45
C GLN A 253 -8.67 -1.22 10.81
N SER A 254 -9.45 -1.26 11.89
CA SER A 254 -8.95 -1.65 13.21
C SER A 254 -8.19 -2.98 13.10
N PRO A 255 -6.90 -3.04 13.49
CA PRO A 255 -6.12 -4.27 13.47
C PRO A 255 -6.68 -5.30 14.44
N SER A 256 -7.34 -4.86 15.51
CA SER A 256 -7.97 -5.77 16.46
C SER A 256 -9.23 -6.40 15.85
N THR A 257 -9.31 -7.74 15.92
CA THR A 257 -10.55 -8.50 15.67
C THR A 257 -11.30 -8.89 16.94
N ALA A 258 -10.78 -8.50 18.11
CA ALA A 258 -11.46 -8.66 19.40
C ALA A 258 -11.99 -7.30 19.88
N THR A 259 -13.16 -7.32 20.52
CA THR A 259 -13.68 -6.12 21.19
C THR A 259 -12.72 -5.69 22.30
N PHE A 260 -12.50 -4.38 22.43
CA PHE A 260 -11.61 -3.86 23.47
C PHE A 260 -12.19 -4.06 24.88
N LYS A 261 -13.52 -4.03 25.03
CA LYS A 261 -14.19 -4.12 26.34
C LYS A 261 -14.41 -5.56 26.81
N THR A 262 -14.89 -6.45 25.94
CA THR A 262 -15.32 -7.81 26.35
C THR A 262 -14.40 -8.92 25.86
N GLY A 263 -13.44 -8.61 24.97
CA GLY A 263 -12.59 -9.61 24.33
C GLY A 263 -13.31 -10.50 23.32
N ALA A 264 -14.62 -10.27 23.08
CA ALA A 264 -15.38 -11.05 22.10
C ALA A 264 -14.82 -10.91 20.68
N ASP A 265 -14.73 -12.02 19.95
CA ASP A 265 -14.25 -12.09 18.57
C ASP A 265 -15.32 -11.59 17.59
N CYS A 266 -15.08 -10.47 16.90
CA CYS A 266 -16.01 -9.88 15.93
C CYS A 266 -16.36 -10.81 14.76
N THR A 267 -15.55 -11.85 14.50
CA THR A 267 -15.83 -12.84 13.45
C THR A 267 -16.84 -13.89 13.88
N ARG A 268 -17.21 -13.92 15.17
CA ARG A 268 -18.12 -14.90 15.77
C ARG A 268 -19.30 -14.26 16.48
N THR A 269 -19.20 -13.00 16.87
CA THR A 269 -20.28 -12.26 17.52
C THR A 269 -21.02 -11.34 16.56
N CYS A 270 -22.33 -11.19 16.78
CA CYS A 270 -23.15 -10.15 16.16
C CYS A 270 -23.40 -8.96 17.10
N SER A 271 -22.69 -8.91 18.24
CA SER A 271 -22.71 -7.76 19.15
C SER A 271 -22.05 -6.53 18.50
N ARG A 272 -22.58 -5.36 18.85
CA ARG A 272 -22.04 -4.06 18.42
C ARG A 272 -21.21 -3.51 19.55
N ASP A 273 -19.92 -3.74 19.48
CA ASP A 273 -18.93 -3.35 20.48
C ASP A 273 -17.62 -3.06 19.76
N THR A 274 -17.01 -1.89 19.96
CA THR A 274 -15.81 -1.48 19.21
C THR A 274 -14.70 -2.54 19.31
N PRO A 275 -14.11 -2.99 18.19
CA PRO A 275 -14.25 -2.46 16.82
C PRO A 275 -15.29 -3.19 15.94
N CYS A 276 -16.13 -4.06 16.49
CA CYS A 276 -17.18 -4.79 15.76
C CYS A 276 -18.38 -3.89 15.43
N PHE A 277 -18.76 -3.82 14.15
CA PHE A 277 -20.00 -3.21 13.70
C PHE A 277 -20.70 -4.09 12.64
N PRO A 278 -21.15 -5.30 13.03
CA PRO A 278 -21.54 -6.36 12.12
C PRO A 278 -22.77 -6.02 11.27
N ILE A 279 -22.76 -6.47 10.01
CA ILE A 279 -23.86 -6.30 9.07
C ILE A 279 -24.90 -7.38 9.34
N GLN A 280 -26.09 -6.98 9.78
CA GLN A 280 -27.18 -7.92 10.08
C GLN A 280 -27.71 -8.56 8.80
N ILE A 281 -27.95 -9.88 8.84
CA ILE A 281 -28.57 -10.64 7.75
C ILE A 281 -30.08 -10.65 8.00
N PRO A 282 -30.89 -10.07 7.09
CA PRO A 282 -32.35 -10.08 7.21
C PRO A 282 -32.91 -11.50 7.17
N LEU A 283 -34.05 -11.75 7.84
CA LEU A 283 -34.69 -13.08 7.84
C LEU A 283 -35.14 -13.57 6.46
N SER A 284 -35.37 -12.64 5.53
CA SER A 284 -35.71 -12.92 4.12
C SER A 284 -34.49 -13.28 3.28
N ASP A 285 -33.28 -13.12 3.80
CA ASP A 285 -32.05 -13.36 3.04
C ASP A 285 -31.84 -14.87 2.82
N PRO A 286 -31.46 -15.32 1.61
CA PRO A 286 -31.12 -16.72 1.36
C PRO A 286 -30.00 -17.29 2.24
N ARG A 287 -29.14 -16.43 2.83
CA ARG A 287 -28.07 -16.82 3.76
C ARG A 287 -28.56 -17.09 5.17
N THR A 288 -29.83 -16.83 5.47
CA THR A 288 -30.44 -17.03 6.78
C THR A 288 -30.27 -18.48 7.24
N GLY A 289 -29.93 -18.68 8.52
CA GLY A 289 -29.69 -19.99 9.11
C GLY A 289 -28.23 -20.47 9.05
N THR A 290 -27.38 -19.85 8.21
CA THR A 290 -25.92 -20.11 8.23
C THR A 290 -25.23 -19.24 9.28
N GLN A 291 -25.51 -17.93 9.27
CA GLN A 291 -25.09 -16.95 10.27
C GLN A 291 -26.15 -15.85 10.40
N SER A 292 -26.17 -15.13 11.53
CA SER A 292 -27.10 -14.02 11.77
C SER A 292 -26.56 -12.66 11.30
N CYS A 293 -25.25 -12.56 11.06
CA CYS A 293 -24.60 -11.35 10.58
C CYS A 293 -23.33 -11.67 9.79
N MET A 294 -22.87 -10.72 8.97
CA MET A 294 -21.53 -10.72 8.39
C MET A 294 -20.58 -9.88 9.25
N PRO A 295 -19.33 -10.34 9.47
CA PRO A 295 -18.33 -9.56 10.19
C PRO A 295 -18.02 -8.24 9.48
N PHE A 296 -17.94 -7.17 10.27
CA PHE A 296 -17.46 -5.87 9.80
C PHE A 296 -16.67 -5.20 10.93
N PHE A 297 -15.46 -4.78 10.60
CA PHE A 297 -14.57 -4.04 11.49
C PHE A 297 -14.61 -2.57 11.12
N ARG A 298 -14.80 -1.73 12.15
CA ARG A 298 -14.72 -0.27 12.02
C ARG A 298 -13.37 0.16 11.47
N SER A 299 -13.37 1.24 10.71
CA SER A 299 -12.16 1.90 10.26
C SER A 299 -11.37 2.41 11.45
N ALA A 300 -10.04 2.31 11.36
CA ALA A 300 -9.15 2.77 12.41
C ALA A 300 -9.36 4.29 12.65
N PRO A 301 -9.31 4.73 13.92
CA PRO A 301 -9.33 6.15 14.23
C PRO A 301 -7.97 6.79 13.94
N SER A 302 -7.95 8.10 13.78
CA SER A 302 -6.75 8.93 13.75
C SER A 302 -6.50 9.58 15.13
N CYS A 303 -5.31 10.14 15.37
CA CYS A 303 -5.02 10.84 16.62
C CYS A 303 -5.64 12.24 16.75
N THR A 304 -6.45 12.71 15.79
CA THR A 304 -7.14 14.01 15.85
C THR A 304 -8.39 14.02 16.74
N VAL A 305 -8.62 12.94 17.49
CA VAL A 305 -9.77 12.71 18.37
C VAL A 305 -9.87 13.62 19.61
N PRO A 306 -8.84 14.30 20.17
CA PRO A 306 -8.91 14.66 21.58
C PRO A 306 -9.94 15.75 21.96
N LEU A 307 -10.55 16.47 21.00
CA LEU A 307 -11.57 17.51 21.26
C LEU A 307 -12.80 17.44 20.33
N GLY A 308 -12.91 16.40 19.49
CA GLY A 308 -13.91 16.33 18.42
C GLY A 308 -14.51 14.93 18.22
N HIS A 309 -15.15 14.73 17.08
CA HIS A 309 -15.71 13.44 16.69
C HIS A 309 -14.63 12.48 16.18
N ARG A 310 -14.95 11.19 16.09
CA ARG A 310 -14.05 10.18 15.51
C ARG A 310 -13.73 10.52 14.05
N GLU A 311 -12.45 10.71 13.77
CA GLU A 311 -11.94 10.84 12.40
C GLU A 311 -11.13 9.62 11.97
N GLN A 312 -11.31 9.21 10.71
CA GLN A 312 -10.53 8.15 10.08
C GLN A 312 -9.34 8.76 9.35
N LEU A 313 -8.27 7.98 9.17
CA LEU A 313 -7.09 8.42 8.42
C LEU A 313 -6.99 7.78 7.03
N ASN A 314 -6.26 8.47 6.16
CA ASN A 314 -5.72 7.92 4.94
C ASN A 314 -4.31 7.38 5.20
N ALA A 315 -4.08 6.08 4.97
CA ALA A 315 -2.77 5.45 5.21
C ALA A 315 -1.72 5.77 4.14
N ILE A 316 -2.15 6.32 2.99
CA ILE A 316 -1.31 6.66 1.84
C ILE A 316 -1.39 8.15 1.52
N THR A 317 -0.53 8.61 0.61
CA THR A 317 -0.51 10.00 0.14
C THR A 317 -1.81 10.36 -0.56
N ALA A 318 -2.18 11.65 -0.54
CA ALA A 318 -3.36 12.13 -1.25
C ALA A 318 -3.08 12.44 -2.73
N PHE A 319 -1.82 12.62 -3.13
CA PHE A 319 -1.46 13.08 -4.47
C PHE A 319 -1.54 11.95 -5.50
N VAL A 320 -1.82 12.30 -6.76
CA VAL A 320 -1.54 11.39 -7.88
C VAL A 320 -0.04 11.46 -8.16
N ASP A 321 0.72 10.58 -7.50
CA ASP A 321 2.18 10.56 -7.54
C ASP A 321 2.79 9.15 -7.69
N ALA A 322 1.96 8.20 -8.09
CA ALA A 322 2.32 6.80 -8.30
C ALA A 322 2.77 6.09 -7.01
N SER A 323 2.22 6.47 -5.85
CA SER A 323 2.47 5.84 -4.55
C SER A 323 2.10 4.35 -4.52
N MET A 324 1.14 3.91 -5.34
CA MET A 324 0.84 2.47 -5.51
C MET A 324 1.97 1.67 -6.16
N VAL A 325 2.90 2.34 -6.85
CA VAL A 325 4.15 1.76 -7.37
C VAL A 325 5.29 1.92 -6.36
N TYR A 326 5.43 3.10 -5.75
CA TYR A 326 6.62 3.48 -4.97
C TYR A 326 6.49 3.34 -3.45
N GLY A 327 5.29 3.09 -2.94
CA GLY A 327 4.95 3.08 -1.53
C GLY A 327 4.73 4.48 -0.94
N SER A 328 4.02 4.52 0.19
CA SER A 328 3.76 5.75 0.99
C SER A 328 4.58 5.84 2.28
N SER A 329 5.62 5.02 2.42
CA SER A 329 6.55 5.06 3.55
C SER A 329 7.98 4.78 3.09
N ASP A 330 8.95 5.47 3.69
CA ASP A 330 10.36 5.37 3.28
C ASP A 330 10.86 3.92 3.33
N GLY A 331 10.53 3.18 4.40
CA GLY A 331 10.95 1.78 4.54
C GLY A 331 10.35 0.82 3.50
N LEU A 332 9.10 1.04 3.05
CA LEU A 332 8.52 0.24 1.96
C LEU A 332 9.14 0.64 0.62
N SER A 333 9.30 1.94 0.38
CA SER A 333 9.92 2.46 -0.85
C SER A 333 11.33 1.92 -1.04
N GLU A 334 12.14 1.92 0.02
CA GLU A 334 13.50 1.35 -0.01
C GLU A 334 13.48 -0.15 -0.28
N ALA A 335 12.58 -0.90 0.37
CA ALA A 335 12.45 -2.35 0.16
C ALA A 335 11.99 -2.75 -1.26
N LEU A 336 11.33 -1.85 -1.97
CA LEU A 336 10.90 -2.05 -3.36
C LEU A 336 12.01 -1.75 -4.38
N ARG A 337 13.13 -1.16 -3.97
CA ARG A 337 14.23 -0.77 -4.86
C ARG A 337 15.26 -1.89 -5.00
N ASN A 338 15.86 -1.98 -6.18
CA ASN A 338 17.05 -2.79 -6.40
C ASN A 338 18.30 -1.96 -6.07
N LEU A 339 18.66 -1.93 -4.78
CA LEU A 339 19.81 -1.16 -4.29
C LEU A 339 21.17 -1.71 -4.73
N SER A 340 21.21 -2.95 -5.22
CA SER A 340 22.43 -3.59 -5.75
C SER A 340 22.77 -3.11 -7.17
N SER A 341 21.81 -2.51 -7.88
CA SER A 341 22.00 -2.05 -9.25
C SER A 341 22.40 -0.57 -9.29
N PRO A 342 23.37 -0.17 -10.14
CA PRO A 342 23.70 1.24 -10.33
C PRO A 342 22.64 2.01 -11.16
N LEU A 343 21.56 1.34 -11.58
CA LEU A 343 20.59 1.89 -12.54
C LEU A 343 19.33 2.46 -11.90
N GLY A 344 19.24 2.50 -10.56
CA GLY A 344 18.09 3.09 -9.86
C GLY A 344 16.77 2.35 -10.07
N LEU A 345 16.82 1.03 -10.30
CA LEU A 345 15.67 0.19 -10.65
C LEU A 345 14.80 -0.17 -9.43
N LEU A 346 13.56 -0.56 -9.71
CA LEU A 346 12.73 -1.35 -8.78
C LEU A 346 13.17 -2.83 -8.81
N ALA A 347 13.01 -3.49 -7.67
CA ALA A 347 13.26 -4.91 -7.52
C ALA A 347 12.28 -5.72 -8.38
N VAL A 348 12.76 -6.85 -8.92
CA VAL A 348 11.98 -7.77 -9.75
C VAL A 348 11.98 -9.17 -9.14
N ASN A 349 11.04 -10.01 -9.57
CA ASN A 349 11.02 -11.40 -9.19
C ASN A 349 12.25 -12.14 -9.73
N HIS A 350 12.97 -12.84 -8.87
CA HIS A 350 14.14 -13.64 -9.25
C HIS A 350 13.82 -15.12 -9.52
N LEU A 351 12.60 -15.58 -9.22
CA LEU A 351 12.18 -16.97 -9.37
C LEU A 351 11.40 -17.19 -10.67
N HIS A 352 10.55 -16.23 -11.04
CA HIS A 352 9.72 -16.31 -12.23
C HIS A 352 9.88 -15.04 -13.07
N SER A 353 9.74 -15.22 -14.38
CA SER A 353 9.65 -14.13 -15.34
C SER A 353 8.51 -14.41 -16.32
N ASP A 354 8.04 -13.35 -16.96
CA ASP A 354 7.01 -13.37 -17.98
C ASP A 354 7.67 -13.35 -19.36
N GLN A 355 8.12 -14.51 -19.83
CA GLN A 355 8.85 -14.65 -21.10
C GLN A 355 10.07 -13.71 -21.20
N GLY A 356 10.80 -13.55 -20.09
CA GLY A 356 11.97 -12.66 -20.00
C GLY A 356 11.67 -11.27 -19.43
N LEU A 357 10.40 -10.86 -19.32
CA LEU A 357 10.01 -9.62 -18.64
C LEU A 357 9.83 -9.84 -17.13
N GLY A 358 10.19 -8.84 -16.33
CA GLY A 358 10.12 -8.94 -14.87
C GLY A 358 8.69 -8.99 -14.33
N PHE A 359 8.46 -9.84 -13.32
CA PHE A 359 7.31 -9.72 -12.42
C PHE A 359 7.69 -8.89 -11.19
N MET A 360 6.68 -8.44 -10.44
CA MET A 360 6.88 -7.90 -9.10
C MET A 360 7.56 -8.94 -8.18
N PRO A 361 8.37 -8.51 -7.20
CA PRO A 361 8.89 -9.40 -6.16
C PRO A 361 7.75 -10.10 -5.41
N PHE A 362 7.98 -11.32 -4.96
CA PHE A 362 7.03 -11.99 -4.06
C PHE A 362 7.18 -11.48 -2.62
N LEU A 363 6.04 -11.42 -1.91
CA LEU A 363 6.03 -11.26 -0.47
C LEU A 363 6.71 -12.46 0.19
N THR A 364 7.57 -12.16 1.17
CA THR A 364 8.20 -13.18 2.00
C THR A 364 7.11 -13.91 2.80
N ARG A 365 7.07 -15.25 2.76
CA ARG A 365 6.19 -16.01 3.66
C ARG A 365 6.75 -15.88 5.06
N THR A 366 5.97 -15.31 5.94
CA THR A 366 6.18 -15.40 7.39
C THR A 366 5.74 -16.75 7.94
N GLN A 367 4.88 -17.49 7.22
CA GLN A 367 4.33 -18.79 7.63
C GLN A 367 4.24 -19.75 6.43
N MET A 368 4.85 -20.94 6.53
CA MET A 368 5.08 -21.84 5.39
C MET A 368 3.84 -22.56 4.84
N ASN A 369 2.74 -22.61 5.61
CA ASN A 369 1.57 -23.46 5.29
C ASN A 369 0.41 -22.73 4.60
N LEU A 370 0.49 -21.41 4.40
CA LEU A 370 -0.57 -20.65 3.75
C LEU A 370 -0.01 -19.75 2.67
N ASP A 371 -0.58 -19.87 1.49
CA ASP A 371 -0.38 -18.93 0.40
C ASP A 371 -1.73 -18.38 -0.05
N PRO A 372 -2.13 -17.18 0.41
CA PRO A 372 -3.43 -16.62 0.07
C PRO A 372 -3.56 -16.33 -1.43
N CYS A 373 -2.43 -16.20 -2.15
CA CYS A 373 -2.42 -16.00 -3.59
C CYS A 373 -1.95 -17.21 -4.42
N GLY A 374 -1.75 -18.36 -3.78
CA GLY A 374 -1.27 -19.59 -4.42
C GLY A 374 -2.40 -20.49 -4.97
N PRO A 375 -2.05 -21.53 -5.76
CA PRO A 375 -3.01 -22.54 -6.22
C PRO A 375 -3.60 -23.30 -5.03
N ARG A 376 -4.88 -23.69 -5.14
CA ARG A 376 -5.63 -24.31 -4.03
C ARG A 376 -5.69 -25.83 -4.07
N GLU A 377 -5.48 -26.45 -5.23
CA GLU A 377 -5.43 -27.90 -5.31
C GLU A 377 -4.26 -28.38 -4.47
N ARG A 378 -4.55 -29.20 -3.44
CA ARG A 378 -3.51 -30.00 -2.79
C ARG A 378 -2.85 -30.80 -3.89
N ILE A 379 -1.62 -30.43 -4.23
CA ILE A 379 -0.73 -31.33 -4.97
C ILE A 379 -0.61 -32.55 -4.06
N ASP A 380 -1.31 -33.64 -4.39
CA ASP A 380 -0.97 -34.97 -3.87
C ASP A 380 0.55 -35.08 -3.98
N PRO A 381 1.28 -35.55 -2.96
CA PRO A 381 2.74 -35.58 -3.00
C PRO A 381 3.18 -36.52 -4.13
N VAL A 382 3.35 -35.97 -5.32
CA VAL A 382 4.08 -36.57 -6.41
C VAL A 382 5.50 -36.73 -5.87
N PRO A 383 6.12 -37.93 -5.94
CA PRO A 383 7.49 -38.11 -5.52
C PRO A 383 8.39 -37.17 -6.34
N LEU A 384 8.82 -36.08 -5.72
CA LEU A 384 9.66 -35.08 -6.38
C LEU A 384 11.04 -35.67 -6.62
N SER A 385 11.58 -35.46 -7.82
CA SER A 385 12.99 -35.77 -8.11
C SER A 385 13.93 -34.98 -7.18
N GLU A 386 15.14 -35.48 -6.93
CA GLU A 386 16.14 -34.81 -6.05
C GLU A 386 16.46 -33.36 -6.48
N THR A 387 16.28 -33.03 -7.76
CA THR A 387 16.39 -31.67 -8.33
C THR A 387 15.21 -30.77 -7.93
N GLN A 388 13.99 -31.30 -7.88
CA GLN A 388 12.81 -30.57 -7.41
C GLN A 388 12.79 -30.41 -5.88
N GLN A 389 13.39 -31.33 -5.12
CA GLN A 389 13.56 -31.15 -3.67
C GLN A 389 14.45 -29.95 -3.33
N ARG A 390 15.52 -29.68 -4.08
CA ARG A 390 16.36 -28.49 -3.89
C ARG A 390 15.63 -27.19 -4.24
N LEU A 391 14.79 -27.20 -5.28
CA LEU A 391 13.95 -26.05 -5.64
C LEU A 391 12.80 -25.82 -4.63
N ASN A 392 12.23 -26.88 -4.06
CA ASN A 392 11.18 -26.78 -3.03
C ASN A 392 11.69 -26.17 -1.71
N ILE A 393 12.96 -26.39 -1.35
CA ILE A 393 13.57 -25.73 -0.17
C ILE A 393 13.63 -24.20 -0.38
N SER A 394 13.67 -23.70 -1.63
CA SER A 394 13.62 -22.26 -1.95
C SER A 394 12.19 -21.67 -1.97
N MET A 395 11.17 -22.46 -2.31
CA MET A 395 9.75 -22.03 -2.33
C MET A 395 9.05 -22.12 -0.96
N GLY A 396 9.58 -22.86 0.01
CA GLY A 396 8.99 -22.96 1.35
C GLY A 396 8.78 -21.61 2.05
N ASN A 397 9.59 -20.60 1.72
CA ASN A 397 9.64 -19.29 2.36
C ASN A 397 9.02 -18.13 1.55
N ARG A 398 8.34 -18.36 0.42
CA ARG A 398 7.81 -17.25 -0.43
C ARG A 398 6.38 -17.51 -0.92
N SER A 399 5.56 -16.45 -0.91
CA SER A 399 4.14 -16.50 -1.31
C SER A 399 4.00 -16.15 -2.78
N PHE A 400 2.97 -16.64 -3.46
CA PHE A 400 2.58 -16.17 -4.78
C PHE A 400 2.10 -14.71 -4.75
N CYS A 401 1.75 -14.15 -3.60
CA CYS A 401 1.36 -12.74 -3.51
C CYS A 401 2.55 -11.84 -3.84
N PHE A 402 2.33 -10.85 -4.70
CA PHE A 402 3.30 -9.86 -5.09
C PHE A 402 3.43 -8.73 -4.06
N GLN A 403 4.64 -8.20 -3.93
CA GLN A 403 4.94 -7.00 -3.16
C GLN A 403 4.97 -5.79 -4.09
N ALA A 404 4.22 -4.75 -3.74
CA ALA A 404 4.10 -3.49 -4.46
C ALA A 404 4.08 -2.30 -3.49
N GLY A 405 3.93 -1.09 -4.02
CA GLY A 405 3.76 0.14 -3.23
C GLY A 405 2.44 0.18 -2.45
N ASP A 406 1.40 -0.52 -2.94
CA ASP A 406 0.10 -0.66 -2.28
C ASP A 406 -0.22 -2.14 -1.94
N SER A 407 -0.84 -2.37 -0.78
CA SER A 407 -1.14 -3.71 -0.27
C SER A 407 -2.21 -4.45 -1.08
N ARG A 408 -2.99 -3.71 -1.88
CA ARG A 408 -4.13 -4.20 -2.66
C ARG A 408 -3.74 -4.65 -4.06
N ALA A 409 -2.44 -4.63 -4.41
CA ALA A 409 -1.95 -5.04 -5.72
C ALA A 409 -2.39 -6.46 -6.16
N ASN A 410 -2.69 -7.33 -5.20
CA ASN A 410 -3.11 -8.71 -5.45
C ASN A 410 -4.63 -8.91 -5.47
N GLU A 411 -5.43 -7.83 -5.53
CA GLU A 411 -6.89 -7.91 -5.44
C GLU A 411 -7.49 -8.84 -6.49
N HIS A 412 -7.20 -8.58 -7.76
CA HIS A 412 -7.58 -9.37 -8.93
C HIS A 412 -6.51 -9.24 -10.02
N LEU A 413 -6.64 -10.04 -11.07
CA LEU A 413 -5.64 -10.12 -12.14
C LEU A 413 -5.41 -8.79 -12.87
N GLY A 414 -6.44 -7.94 -13.00
CA GLY A 414 -6.33 -6.62 -13.62
C GLY A 414 -5.36 -5.68 -12.88
N MET A 415 -5.52 -5.56 -11.56
CA MET A 415 -4.58 -4.81 -10.70
C MET A 415 -3.16 -5.38 -10.75
N ILE A 416 -3.00 -6.70 -10.72
CA ILE A 416 -1.68 -7.35 -10.83
C ILE A 416 -1.01 -6.99 -12.16
N ALA A 417 -1.78 -6.97 -13.26
CA ALA A 417 -1.29 -6.61 -14.57
C ALA A 417 -0.82 -5.14 -14.63
N LEU A 418 -1.60 -4.20 -14.09
CA LEU A 418 -1.23 -2.78 -14.05
C LEU A 418 -0.01 -2.52 -13.14
N HIS A 419 0.05 -3.10 -11.94
CA HIS A 419 1.22 -2.97 -11.08
C HIS A 419 2.49 -3.51 -11.75
N THR A 420 2.39 -4.66 -12.43
CA THR A 420 3.52 -5.24 -13.17
C THR A 420 3.92 -4.34 -14.34
N LEU A 421 2.95 -3.80 -15.09
CA LEU A 421 3.19 -2.90 -16.22
C LEU A 421 3.95 -1.64 -15.79
N PHE A 422 3.53 -0.99 -14.71
CA PHE A 422 4.15 0.26 -14.27
C PHE A 422 5.47 0.07 -13.52
N LEU A 423 5.69 -1.10 -12.91
CA LEU A 423 7.02 -1.50 -12.46
C LEU A 423 7.99 -1.61 -13.65
N ARG A 424 7.57 -2.28 -14.73
CA ARG A 424 8.38 -2.41 -15.95
C ARG A 424 8.66 -1.04 -16.57
N GLU A 425 7.65 -0.16 -16.63
CA GLU A 425 7.83 1.19 -17.17
C GLU A 425 8.82 2.02 -16.37
N HIS A 426 8.81 1.93 -15.03
CA HIS A 426 9.84 2.59 -14.22
C HIS A 426 11.25 2.11 -14.58
N ASN A 427 11.45 0.78 -14.65
CA ASN A 427 12.77 0.22 -14.97
C ASN A 427 13.23 0.63 -16.37
N ARG A 428 12.32 0.61 -17.37
CA ARG A 428 12.59 1.09 -18.73
C ARG A 428 13.00 2.57 -18.74
N LEU A 429 12.27 3.43 -18.04
CA LEU A 429 12.60 4.85 -17.92
C LEU A 429 13.96 5.07 -17.28
N ALA A 430 14.25 4.37 -16.18
CA ALA A 430 15.53 4.49 -15.48
C ALA A 430 16.72 4.06 -16.36
N GLU A 431 16.59 2.97 -17.11
CA GLU A 431 17.62 2.52 -18.06
C GLU A 431 17.85 3.53 -19.20
N GLU A 432 16.79 4.06 -19.80
CA GLU A 432 16.92 5.08 -20.86
C GLU A 432 17.51 6.39 -20.34
N LEU A 433 17.14 6.82 -19.13
CA LEU A 433 17.71 8.00 -18.49
C LEU A 433 19.19 7.80 -18.16
N HIS A 434 19.61 6.60 -17.77
CA HIS A 434 21.02 6.29 -17.55
C HIS A 434 21.83 6.38 -18.84
N LYS A 435 21.30 5.91 -19.97
CA LYS A 435 21.93 6.07 -21.30
C LYS A 435 22.10 7.53 -21.69
N LEU A 436 21.15 8.38 -21.30
CA LEU A 436 21.20 9.83 -21.56
C LEU A 436 22.13 10.57 -20.60
N ASN A 437 22.19 10.14 -19.34
CA ASN A 437 22.92 10.79 -18.25
C ASN A 437 23.74 9.75 -17.44
N PRO A 438 24.87 9.24 -17.98
CA PRO A 438 25.65 8.20 -17.31
C PRO A 438 26.25 8.63 -15.96
N HIS A 439 26.36 9.95 -15.73
CA HIS A 439 26.88 10.56 -14.52
C HIS A 439 25.88 10.63 -13.36
N TRP A 440 24.60 10.31 -13.59
CA TRP A 440 23.58 10.32 -12.54
C TRP A 440 23.74 9.15 -11.57
N SER A 441 23.45 9.42 -10.29
CA SER A 441 23.43 8.38 -9.26
C SER A 441 22.20 7.47 -9.40
N PRO A 442 22.22 6.26 -8.83
CA PRO A 442 21.05 5.38 -8.79
C PRO A 442 19.85 6.06 -8.13
N ASP A 443 20.07 6.91 -7.12
CA ASP A 443 19.02 7.71 -6.48
C ASP A 443 18.43 8.75 -7.43
N THR A 444 19.28 9.42 -8.23
CA THR A 444 18.83 10.42 -9.22
C THR A 444 17.99 9.76 -10.32
N LEU A 445 18.46 8.61 -10.84
CA LEU A 445 17.73 7.82 -11.83
C LEU A 445 16.36 7.37 -11.32
N TYR A 446 16.32 6.84 -10.09
CA TYR A 446 15.07 6.45 -9.43
C TYR A 446 14.11 7.63 -9.30
N GLN A 447 14.58 8.79 -8.82
CA GLN A 447 13.73 9.95 -8.59
C GLN A 447 13.23 10.59 -9.90
N GLU A 448 14.05 10.64 -10.95
CA GLU A 448 13.62 11.16 -12.26
C GLU A 448 12.62 10.23 -12.95
N ALA A 449 12.86 8.91 -12.92
CA ALA A 449 11.91 7.93 -13.43
C ALA A 449 10.58 8.00 -12.65
N ARG A 450 10.63 8.07 -11.31
CA ARG A 450 9.45 8.26 -10.45
C ARG A 450 8.70 9.55 -10.77
N LYS A 451 9.42 10.65 -10.97
CA LYS A 451 8.83 11.95 -11.28
C LYS A 451 8.13 11.95 -12.64
N ILE A 452 8.73 11.36 -13.67
CA ILE A 452 8.10 11.16 -14.98
C ILE A 452 6.86 10.30 -14.84
N LEU A 453 6.95 9.18 -14.11
CA LEU A 453 5.83 8.25 -13.96
C LEU A 453 4.65 8.91 -13.22
N GLY A 454 4.91 9.69 -12.18
CA GLY A 454 3.88 10.50 -11.52
C GLY A 454 3.19 11.46 -12.49
N ALA A 455 3.95 12.16 -13.34
CA ALA A 455 3.39 13.04 -14.37
C ALA A 455 2.55 12.28 -15.42
N VAL A 456 2.99 11.10 -15.85
CA VAL A 456 2.23 10.20 -16.73
C VAL A 456 0.86 9.86 -16.12
N HIS A 457 0.82 9.52 -14.83
CA HIS A 457 -0.43 9.22 -14.12
C HIS A 457 -1.34 10.45 -14.01
N GLN A 458 -0.77 11.63 -13.75
CA GLN A 458 -1.51 12.89 -13.74
C GLN A 458 -2.14 13.19 -15.11
N ILE A 459 -1.40 13.03 -16.20
CA ILE A 459 -1.91 13.29 -17.57
C ILE A 459 -3.01 12.30 -17.94
N LEU A 460 -2.76 10.99 -17.79
CA LEU A 460 -3.75 9.96 -18.10
C LEU A 460 -5.03 10.14 -17.28
N THR A 461 -4.91 10.58 -16.03
CA THR A 461 -6.08 10.79 -15.16
C THR A 461 -6.86 12.04 -15.54
N TRP A 462 -6.22 13.21 -15.69
CA TRP A 462 -6.94 14.46 -15.93
C TRP A 462 -7.40 14.63 -17.38
N ASP A 463 -6.62 14.16 -18.35
CA ASP A 463 -6.89 14.40 -19.77
C ASP A 463 -7.68 13.26 -20.42
N HIS A 464 -7.58 12.04 -19.88
CA HIS A 464 -8.23 10.86 -20.47
C HIS A 464 -9.33 10.28 -19.57
N TYR A 465 -9.07 10.04 -18.28
CA TYR A 465 -10.05 9.39 -17.41
C TYR A 465 -11.19 10.33 -16.98
N LEU A 466 -10.88 11.47 -16.35
CA LEU A 466 -11.88 12.38 -15.79
C LEU A 466 -12.92 12.89 -16.81
N PRO A 467 -12.57 13.27 -18.05
CA PRO A 467 -13.57 13.69 -19.04
C PRO A 467 -14.59 12.60 -19.40
N ARG A 468 -14.20 11.32 -19.34
CA ARG A 468 -15.07 10.16 -19.61
C ARG A 468 -15.94 9.80 -18.41
N VAL A 469 -15.45 10.06 -17.20
CA VAL A 469 -16.22 9.86 -15.96
C VAL A 469 -17.24 10.97 -15.75
N LEU A 470 -16.82 12.24 -15.81
CA LEU A 470 -17.70 13.39 -15.57
C LEU A 470 -18.62 13.67 -16.76
N GLY A 471 -18.18 13.35 -17.97
CA GLY A 471 -18.77 13.79 -19.22
C GLY A 471 -18.16 15.12 -19.67
N HIS A 472 -17.91 15.27 -20.97
CA HIS A 472 -17.09 16.37 -21.50
C HIS A 472 -17.59 17.77 -21.11
N SER A 473 -18.89 18.02 -21.23
CA SER A 473 -19.48 19.33 -20.89
C SER A 473 -19.41 19.63 -19.39
N ALA A 474 -19.63 18.61 -18.54
CA ALA A 474 -19.53 18.76 -17.09
C ALA A 474 -18.08 18.92 -16.64
N TYR A 475 -17.14 18.19 -17.26
CA TYR A 475 -15.71 18.37 -17.04
C TYR A 475 -15.28 19.81 -17.31
N LEU A 476 -15.63 20.38 -18.47
CA LEU A 476 -15.27 21.77 -18.78
C LEU A 476 -15.90 22.80 -17.82
N ALA A 477 -17.08 22.50 -17.28
CA ALA A 477 -17.77 23.37 -16.34
C ALA A 477 -17.24 23.27 -14.90
N LEU A 478 -16.87 22.06 -14.46
CA LEU A 478 -16.48 21.77 -13.07
C LEU A 478 -14.96 21.76 -12.85
N MET A 479 -14.17 21.57 -13.90
CA MET A 479 -12.70 21.54 -13.85
C MET A 479 -12.15 22.74 -14.64
N PRO A 480 -11.98 23.91 -14.01
CA PRO A 480 -11.43 25.09 -14.69
C PRO A 480 -9.99 24.83 -15.15
N LEU A 481 -9.52 25.61 -16.13
CA LEU A 481 -8.12 25.55 -16.58
C LEU A 481 -7.16 25.82 -15.41
N TYR A 482 -6.06 25.05 -15.38
CA TYR A 482 -5.02 25.20 -14.36
C TYR A 482 -4.38 26.59 -14.41
N LYS A 483 -4.32 27.26 -13.25
CA LYS A 483 -3.79 28.64 -13.11
C LYS A 483 -2.42 28.70 -12.42
N GLY A 484 -1.87 27.56 -12.03
CA GLY A 484 -0.68 27.47 -11.17
C GLY A 484 -1.00 26.89 -9.80
N TYR A 485 0.04 26.55 -9.05
CA TYR A 485 -0.07 26.01 -7.69
C TYR A 485 -0.65 27.05 -6.73
N ASP A 486 -1.68 26.67 -5.99
CA ASP A 486 -2.31 27.45 -4.92
C ASP A 486 -1.90 26.87 -3.56
N PRO A 487 -1.04 27.54 -2.77
CA PRO A 487 -0.64 27.06 -1.44
C PRO A 487 -1.78 27.11 -0.41
N THR A 488 -2.91 27.74 -0.71
CA THR A 488 -4.08 27.79 0.17
C THR A 488 -5.09 26.66 -0.11
N ALA A 489 -4.96 25.97 -1.26
CA ALA A 489 -5.77 24.80 -1.57
C ALA A 489 -5.29 23.60 -0.75
N ASP A 490 -6.22 22.95 -0.03
CA ASP A 490 -5.95 21.72 0.73
C ASP A 490 -6.11 20.49 -0.17
N PRO A 491 -5.02 19.80 -0.57
CA PRO A 491 -5.08 18.62 -1.41
C PRO A 491 -5.49 17.35 -0.64
N SER A 492 -5.70 17.41 0.67
CA SER A 492 -6.02 16.24 1.47
C SER A 492 -7.32 15.59 1.00
N ILE A 493 -7.36 14.26 0.99
CA ILE A 493 -8.57 13.52 0.59
C ILE A 493 -9.69 13.79 1.59
N SER A 494 -10.87 14.09 1.07
CA SER A 494 -12.07 14.21 1.88
C SER A 494 -12.68 12.86 2.21
N ASN A 495 -13.30 12.75 3.39
CA ASN A 495 -13.89 11.51 3.86
C ASN A 495 -15.00 11.04 2.89
N ILE A 496 -15.79 11.98 2.36
CA ILE A 496 -16.84 11.69 1.37
C ILE A 496 -16.28 11.12 0.06
N PHE A 497 -15.13 11.60 -0.41
CA PHE A 497 -14.49 11.11 -1.62
C PHE A 497 -14.07 9.64 -1.50
N SER A 498 -13.27 9.34 -0.47
CA SER A 498 -12.75 7.99 -0.18
C SER A 498 -13.85 6.97 0.16
N THR A 499 -14.89 7.43 0.85
CA THR A 499 -15.89 6.51 1.43
C THR A 499 -17.10 6.28 0.53
N ALA A 500 -17.44 7.25 -0.32
CA ALA A 500 -18.60 7.16 -1.20
C ALA A 500 -18.29 7.58 -2.64
N ALA A 501 -17.83 8.81 -2.88
CA ALA A 501 -17.89 9.40 -4.22
C ALA A 501 -17.10 8.60 -5.26
N PHE A 502 -15.86 8.21 -4.95
CA PHE A 502 -15.00 7.49 -5.89
C PHE A 502 -15.29 5.99 -5.97
N ARG A 503 -16.12 5.46 -5.06
CA ARG A 503 -16.62 4.07 -5.10
C ARG A 503 -17.77 3.85 -6.09
N PHE A 504 -18.10 4.85 -6.91
CA PHE A 504 -19.03 4.67 -8.02
C PHE A 504 -18.52 3.60 -9.00
N ALA A 505 -17.20 3.39 -9.10
CA ALA A 505 -16.62 2.41 -10.01
C ALA A 505 -17.11 0.97 -9.71
N HIS A 506 -17.54 0.66 -8.48
CA HIS A 506 -18.04 -0.68 -8.13
C HIS A 506 -19.28 -1.09 -8.95
N VAL A 507 -20.11 -0.14 -9.39
CA VAL A 507 -21.27 -0.43 -10.26
C VAL A 507 -20.92 -0.54 -11.75
N THR A 508 -19.64 -0.37 -12.09
CA THR A 508 -19.08 -0.49 -13.46
C THR A 508 -18.21 -1.74 -13.65
N VAL A 509 -18.02 -2.54 -12.59
CA VAL A 509 -17.23 -3.78 -12.62
C VAL A 509 -17.96 -4.87 -13.40
N HIS A 510 -17.24 -5.52 -14.31
CA HIS A 510 -17.73 -6.64 -15.11
C HIS A 510 -17.63 -7.96 -14.29
N PRO A 511 -18.59 -8.88 -14.42
CA PRO A 511 -18.60 -10.12 -13.63
C PRO A 511 -17.59 -11.17 -14.12
N VAL A 512 -16.96 -10.93 -15.27
CA VAL A 512 -16.03 -11.85 -15.91
C VAL A 512 -14.74 -11.13 -16.26
N VAL A 513 -13.61 -11.73 -15.87
CA VAL A 513 -12.26 -11.35 -16.30
C VAL A 513 -11.93 -12.13 -17.56
N ASN A 514 -12.02 -11.47 -18.71
CA ASN A 514 -11.65 -12.05 -19.99
C ASN A 514 -10.13 -12.10 -20.11
N ARG A 515 -9.60 -13.25 -20.55
CA ARG A 515 -8.19 -13.43 -20.86
C ARG A 515 -8.10 -13.88 -22.31
N LEU A 516 -7.53 -13.03 -23.15
CA LEU A 516 -7.55 -13.24 -24.60
C LEU A 516 -6.21 -13.73 -25.09
N GLY A 517 -6.20 -14.64 -26.06
CA GLY A 517 -5.00 -15.10 -26.76
C GLY A 517 -4.39 -14.00 -27.65
N PRO A 518 -3.25 -14.27 -28.29
CA PRO A 518 -2.59 -13.31 -29.18
C PRO A 518 -3.45 -12.83 -30.36
N ASP A 519 -4.46 -13.60 -30.75
CA ASP A 519 -5.44 -13.27 -31.79
C ASP A 519 -6.66 -12.49 -31.27
N TYR A 520 -6.61 -12.03 -30.01
CA TYR A 520 -7.70 -11.33 -29.33
C TYR A 520 -8.99 -12.16 -29.19
N ARG A 521 -8.88 -13.50 -29.19
CA ARG A 521 -10.00 -14.40 -28.96
C ARG A 521 -9.85 -15.14 -27.63
N LEU A 522 -10.95 -15.70 -27.13
CA LEU A 522 -10.91 -16.58 -25.97
C LEU A 522 -10.08 -17.82 -26.30
N SER A 523 -9.02 -18.04 -25.55
CA SER A 523 -8.16 -19.23 -25.68
C SER A 523 -8.58 -20.30 -24.67
N PRO A 524 -8.67 -21.58 -25.06
CA PRO A 524 -8.81 -22.68 -24.09
C PRO A 524 -7.68 -22.72 -23.05
N GLU A 525 -6.49 -22.21 -23.39
CA GLU A 525 -5.33 -22.13 -22.48
C GLU A 525 -5.51 -21.04 -21.42
N HIS A 526 -6.35 -20.03 -21.69
CA HIS A 526 -6.61 -18.89 -20.83
C HIS A 526 -8.12 -18.61 -20.75
N PRO A 527 -8.91 -19.48 -20.11
CA PRO A 527 -10.36 -19.33 -20.09
C PRO A 527 -10.78 -18.04 -19.37
N ALA A 528 -11.90 -17.47 -19.80
CA ALA A 528 -12.57 -16.40 -19.07
C ALA A 528 -12.90 -16.86 -17.64
N LEU A 529 -12.71 -15.98 -16.67
CA LEU A 529 -12.89 -16.31 -15.26
C LEU A 529 -14.03 -15.49 -14.67
N PRO A 530 -14.96 -16.11 -13.92
CA PRO A 530 -15.80 -15.38 -12.98
C PRO A 530 -14.90 -14.53 -12.06
N LEU A 531 -15.30 -13.30 -11.77
CA LEU A 531 -14.50 -12.34 -11.02
C LEU A 531 -14.03 -12.91 -9.68
N HIS A 532 -14.89 -13.61 -8.94
CA HIS A 532 -14.51 -14.18 -7.64
C HIS A 532 -13.37 -15.22 -7.70
N HIS A 533 -13.12 -15.85 -8.86
CA HIS A 533 -11.98 -16.76 -9.08
C HIS A 533 -10.68 -16.05 -9.50
N SER A 534 -10.76 -14.76 -9.81
CA SER A 534 -9.61 -13.91 -10.07
C SER A 534 -9.06 -13.27 -8.79
N LEU A 535 -9.85 -13.26 -7.71
CA LEU A 535 -9.50 -12.60 -6.46
C LEU A 535 -8.37 -13.33 -5.73
N PHE A 536 -7.30 -12.63 -5.37
CA PHE A 536 -6.09 -13.23 -4.77
C PHE A 536 -5.60 -14.47 -5.55
N ALA A 537 -5.52 -14.37 -6.87
CA ALA A 537 -5.14 -15.49 -7.72
C ALA A 537 -3.88 -15.18 -8.55
N SER A 538 -2.88 -14.51 -7.97
CA SER A 538 -1.65 -14.13 -8.66
C SER A 538 -0.89 -15.31 -9.28
N TRP A 539 -1.04 -16.52 -8.71
CA TRP A 539 -0.53 -17.74 -9.31
C TRP A 539 -0.99 -17.94 -10.76
N ARG A 540 -2.19 -17.46 -11.13
CA ARG A 540 -2.69 -17.53 -12.51
C ARG A 540 -1.88 -16.65 -13.45
N VAL A 541 -1.42 -15.47 -13.02
CA VAL A 541 -0.50 -14.66 -13.85
C VAL A 541 0.83 -15.39 -14.03
N VAL A 542 1.35 -15.99 -12.95
CA VAL A 542 2.65 -16.69 -12.97
C VAL A 542 2.61 -17.98 -13.81
N GLN A 543 1.50 -18.72 -13.78
CA GLN A 543 1.39 -20.07 -14.34
C GLN A 543 0.52 -20.16 -15.59
N GLU A 544 -0.39 -19.22 -15.82
CA GLU A 544 -1.39 -19.24 -16.90
C GLU A 544 -1.22 -18.06 -17.87
N GLY A 545 0.02 -17.78 -18.30
CA GLY A 545 0.29 -16.96 -19.50
C GLY A 545 0.74 -15.51 -19.28
N GLY A 546 1.10 -15.11 -18.06
CA GLY A 546 1.62 -13.76 -17.80
C GLY A 546 0.53 -12.68 -17.75
N ILE A 547 0.94 -11.42 -17.93
CA ILE A 547 0.00 -10.29 -17.89
C ILE A 547 -0.64 -9.98 -19.25
N ASP A 548 -0.05 -10.46 -20.35
CA ASP A 548 -0.51 -10.16 -21.71
C ASP A 548 -1.97 -10.60 -21.96
N PRO A 549 -2.41 -11.84 -21.61
CA PRO A 549 -3.79 -12.25 -21.83
C PRO A 549 -4.80 -11.39 -21.07
N VAL A 550 -4.43 -10.96 -19.85
CA VAL A 550 -5.24 -10.08 -19.01
C VAL A 550 -5.35 -8.71 -19.67
N LEU A 551 -4.23 -8.09 -20.06
CA LEU A 551 -4.22 -6.77 -20.70
C LEU A 551 -4.99 -6.75 -22.02
N ARG A 552 -4.87 -7.78 -22.87
CA ARG A 552 -5.72 -7.89 -24.08
C ARG A 552 -7.20 -7.91 -23.74
N GLY A 553 -7.57 -8.65 -22.68
CA GLY A 553 -8.92 -8.67 -22.15
C GLY A 553 -9.41 -7.29 -21.69
N LEU A 554 -8.58 -6.54 -20.96
CA LEU A 554 -8.89 -5.18 -20.51
C LEU A 554 -9.07 -4.19 -21.67
N LEU A 555 -8.26 -4.32 -22.72
CA LEU A 555 -8.30 -3.45 -23.89
C LEU A 555 -9.54 -3.68 -24.76
N LEU A 556 -9.93 -4.94 -24.98
CA LEU A 556 -11.00 -5.26 -25.93
C LEU A 556 -12.37 -5.46 -25.27
N SER A 557 -12.42 -5.90 -24.02
CA SER A 557 -13.71 -6.11 -23.34
C SER A 557 -14.37 -4.77 -23.02
N PRO A 558 -15.70 -4.63 -23.15
CA PRO A 558 -16.41 -3.45 -22.71
C PRO A 558 -16.47 -3.38 -21.17
N ALA A 559 -16.60 -2.17 -20.63
CA ALA A 559 -17.00 -1.98 -19.24
C ALA A 559 -18.46 -2.42 -19.02
N LYS A 560 -18.85 -2.65 -17.76
CA LYS A 560 -20.28 -2.77 -17.43
C LYS A 560 -20.90 -1.38 -17.38
N LEU A 561 -22.07 -1.20 -18.00
CA LEU A 561 -22.86 0.01 -17.89
C LEU A 561 -23.66 0.00 -16.57
N GLN A 562 -23.66 1.14 -15.88
CA GLN A 562 -24.51 1.36 -14.72
C GLN A 562 -25.91 1.80 -15.18
N THR A 563 -26.95 1.13 -14.69
CA THR A 563 -28.35 1.54 -14.87
C THR A 563 -29.09 1.46 -13.53
N ALA A 564 -30.25 2.10 -13.46
CA ALA A 564 -31.09 2.15 -12.25
C ALA A 564 -31.61 0.77 -11.78
N ASP A 565 -31.66 -0.21 -12.67
CA ASP A 565 -32.12 -1.58 -12.42
C ASP A 565 -31.00 -2.64 -12.48
N GLN A 566 -29.79 -2.26 -12.91
CA GLN A 566 -28.62 -3.12 -13.04
C GLN A 566 -27.39 -2.49 -12.38
N MET A 567 -27.37 -2.41 -11.05
CA MET A 567 -26.30 -1.69 -10.33
C MET A 567 -25.06 -2.55 -10.08
N MET A 568 -25.11 -3.50 -9.14
CA MET A 568 -23.98 -4.31 -8.68
C MET A 568 -24.13 -5.77 -9.11
N VAL A 569 -23.09 -6.34 -9.69
CA VAL A 569 -23.09 -7.75 -10.10
C VAL A 569 -23.06 -8.71 -8.90
N GLU A 570 -23.68 -9.87 -9.08
CA GLU A 570 -23.69 -10.97 -8.10
C GLU A 570 -22.29 -11.34 -7.61
N GLU A 571 -21.27 -11.23 -8.47
CA GLU A 571 -19.88 -11.49 -8.11
C GLU A 571 -19.38 -10.65 -6.92
N LEU A 572 -19.92 -9.45 -6.75
CA LEU A 572 -19.52 -8.51 -5.69
C LEU A 572 -20.51 -8.48 -4.51
N THR A 573 -21.78 -8.86 -4.70
CA THR A 573 -22.79 -8.83 -3.64
C THR A 573 -22.99 -10.18 -2.96
N GLU A 574 -22.82 -11.29 -3.69
CA GLU A 574 -23.07 -12.66 -3.20
C GLU A 574 -21.82 -13.54 -3.18
N ARG A 575 -20.76 -13.17 -3.91
CA ARG A 575 -19.57 -14.03 -4.11
C ARG A 575 -18.25 -13.38 -3.75
N LEU A 576 -18.26 -12.24 -3.05
CA LEU A 576 -17.02 -11.55 -2.67
C LEU A 576 -16.18 -12.46 -1.75
N PHE A 577 -15.01 -12.83 -2.26
CA PHE A 577 -14.09 -13.82 -1.69
C PHE A 577 -14.68 -15.22 -1.44
N GLN A 578 -15.68 -15.62 -2.23
CA GLN A 578 -16.30 -16.95 -2.13
C GLN A 578 -15.35 -18.08 -2.52
N ALA A 579 -14.51 -17.87 -3.54
CA ALA A 579 -13.51 -18.86 -3.96
C ALA A 579 -12.59 -19.26 -2.80
N GLN A 580 -12.57 -18.43 -1.75
CA GLN A 580 -11.74 -18.61 -0.59
C GLN A 580 -12.30 -19.54 0.48
N GLY A 581 -13.58 -19.90 0.39
CA GLY A 581 -14.32 -20.72 1.37
C GLY A 581 -14.96 -19.84 2.44
N GLY A 582 -15.87 -20.42 3.24
CA GLY A 582 -16.62 -19.66 4.26
C GLY A 582 -17.78 -18.82 3.69
N LEU A 583 -18.38 -17.98 4.54
CA LEU A 583 -19.51 -17.13 4.14
C LEU A 583 -19.02 -15.98 3.25
N PRO A 584 -19.49 -15.85 1.99
CA PRO A 584 -19.12 -14.74 1.13
C PRO A 584 -19.54 -13.39 1.71
N LEU A 585 -18.73 -12.37 1.43
CA LEU A 585 -19.06 -10.99 1.81
C LEU A 585 -19.93 -10.31 0.73
N ASP A 586 -20.42 -9.12 1.05
CA ASP A 586 -21.23 -8.28 0.17
C ASP A 586 -20.63 -6.88 0.09
N LEU A 587 -20.03 -6.52 -1.05
CA LEU A 587 -19.35 -5.23 -1.22
C LEU A 587 -20.31 -4.03 -1.15
N ALA A 588 -21.56 -4.18 -1.61
CA ALA A 588 -22.57 -3.13 -1.51
C ALA A 588 -22.94 -2.87 -0.05
N ALA A 589 -23.21 -3.93 0.71
CA ALA A 589 -23.49 -3.82 2.13
C ALA A 589 -22.28 -3.27 2.91
N LEU A 590 -21.05 -3.67 2.55
CA LEU A 590 -19.81 -3.13 3.11
C LEU A 590 -19.66 -1.62 2.84
N ASN A 591 -19.99 -1.15 1.63
CA ASN A 591 -19.95 0.27 1.29
C ASN A 591 -20.94 1.10 2.12
N LEU A 592 -22.20 0.65 2.20
CA LEU A 592 -23.23 1.31 3.00
C LEU A 592 -22.87 1.34 4.50
N GLN A 593 -22.42 0.20 5.03
CA GLN A 593 -21.99 0.10 6.43
C GLN A 593 -20.77 1.00 6.70
N ARG A 594 -19.85 1.11 5.75
CA ARG A 594 -18.67 1.99 5.86
C ARG A 594 -19.05 3.47 5.83
N GLY A 595 -20.02 3.87 5.02
CA GLY A 595 -20.56 5.24 5.03
C GLY A 595 -21.11 5.64 6.40
N ARG A 596 -21.84 4.71 7.05
CA ARG A 596 -22.33 4.90 8.42
C ARG A 596 -21.21 4.90 9.46
N ASP A 597 -20.23 4.00 9.32
CA ASP A 597 -19.02 3.93 10.17
C ASP A 597 -18.23 5.25 10.18
N HIS A 598 -18.16 5.91 9.03
CA HIS A 598 -17.46 7.18 8.83
C HIS A 598 -18.31 8.41 9.19
N GLY A 599 -19.55 8.22 9.64
CA GLY A 599 -20.43 9.33 10.02
C GLY A 599 -20.76 10.24 8.83
N LEU A 600 -20.94 9.68 7.63
CA LEU A 600 -21.40 10.47 6.49
C LEU A 600 -22.87 10.85 6.66
N GLN A 601 -23.17 12.12 6.41
CA GLN A 601 -24.55 12.61 6.34
C GLN A 601 -25.33 11.93 5.19
N GLY A 602 -26.66 11.97 5.29
CA GLY A 602 -27.55 11.46 4.26
C GLY A 602 -27.44 12.19 2.91
N TYR A 603 -27.94 11.53 1.87
CA TYR A 603 -27.89 11.96 0.46
C TYR A 603 -28.31 13.42 0.22
N SER A 604 -29.36 13.88 0.89
CA SER A 604 -29.91 15.23 0.70
C SER A 604 -28.91 16.34 1.08
N ALA A 605 -28.16 16.16 2.16
CA ALA A 605 -27.18 17.15 2.62
C ALA A 605 -26.04 17.36 1.62
N TRP A 606 -25.62 16.28 0.94
CA TRP A 606 -24.58 16.35 -0.09
C TRP A 606 -25.07 16.99 -1.38
N ARG A 607 -26.34 16.79 -1.75
CA ARG A 607 -26.95 17.55 -2.86
C ARG A 607 -26.99 19.04 -2.55
N GLU A 608 -27.39 19.42 -1.34
CA GLU A 608 -27.41 20.82 -0.90
C GLU A 608 -26.01 21.45 -0.94
N LEU A 609 -24.97 20.73 -0.47
CA LEU A 609 -23.58 21.18 -0.57
C LEU A 609 -23.15 21.46 -2.01
N CYS A 610 -23.60 20.65 -2.96
CA CYS A 610 -23.32 20.82 -4.39
C CYS A 610 -24.27 21.83 -5.09
N GLY A 611 -25.12 22.56 -4.35
CA GLY A 611 -26.08 23.51 -4.92
C GLY A 611 -27.19 22.84 -5.73
N LEU A 612 -27.43 21.55 -5.49
CA LEU A 612 -28.44 20.74 -6.17
C LEU A 612 -29.71 20.65 -5.32
N SER A 613 -30.87 20.49 -5.97
CA SER A 613 -32.14 20.30 -5.27
C SER A 613 -32.14 19.01 -4.44
N ALA A 614 -32.53 19.10 -3.16
CA ALA A 614 -32.77 17.94 -2.31
C ALA A 614 -34.24 17.47 -2.42
N PRO A 615 -34.49 16.16 -2.55
CA PRO A 615 -35.85 15.62 -2.65
C PRO A 615 -36.61 15.73 -1.32
N VAL A 616 -37.82 16.30 -1.36
CA VAL A 616 -38.70 16.40 -0.17
C VAL A 616 -39.76 15.30 -0.17
N ASN A 617 -40.16 14.83 -1.36
CA ASN A 617 -41.19 13.82 -1.53
C ASN A 617 -40.81 12.79 -2.63
N GLU A 618 -41.67 11.79 -2.84
CA GLU A 618 -41.46 10.73 -3.85
C GLU A 618 -41.35 11.26 -5.27
N SER A 619 -42.17 12.25 -5.65
CA SER A 619 -42.14 12.84 -6.98
C SER A 619 -40.83 13.56 -7.25
N ASP A 620 -40.30 14.30 -6.27
CA ASP A 620 -39.00 14.97 -6.40
C ASP A 620 -37.88 13.93 -6.57
N LEU A 621 -37.87 12.89 -5.74
CA LEU A 621 -36.88 11.83 -5.82
C LEU A 621 -36.97 11.09 -7.16
N ALA A 622 -38.17 10.74 -7.61
CA ALA A 622 -38.40 10.10 -8.90
C ALA A 622 -37.92 10.98 -10.07
N GLY A 623 -38.13 12.29 -9.99
CA GLY A 623 -37.63 13.26 -10.96
C GLY A 623 -36.10 13.34 -11.01
N ILE A 624 -35.45 13.37 -9.84
CA ILE A 624 -33.98 13.40 -9.76
C ILE A 624 -33.36 12.10 -10.28
N LEU A 625 -33.92 10.94 -9.89
CA LEU A 625 -33.41 9.63 -10.30
C LEU A 625 -33.81 9.23 -11.72
N GLY A 626 -34.77 9.95 -12.33
CA GLY A 626 -35.40 9.55 -13.60
C GLY A 626 -36.13 8.21 -13.54
N ASN A 627 -36.43 7.69 -12.34
CA ASN A 627 -37.00 6.37 -12.13
C ASN A 627 -37.88 6.29 -10.87
N GLY A 628 -39.21 6.27 -11.09
CA GLY A 628 -40.19 6.19 -10.00
C GLY A 628 -40.27 4.83 -9.29
N VAL A 629 -39.81 3.74 -9.91
CA VAL A 629 -39.74 2.43 -9.23
C VAL A 629 -38.59 2.44 -8.22
N LEU A 630 -37.43 2.93 -8.63
CA LEU A 630 -36.27 3.06 -7.76
C LEU A 630 -36.53 4.02 -6.60
N ALA A 631 -37.15 5.17 -6.87
CA ALA A 631 -37.53 6.14 -5.83
C ALA A 631 -38.45 5.51 -4.77
N ARG A 632 -39.47 4.73 -5.19
CA ARG A 632 -40.36 4.01 -4.27
C ARG A 632 -39.64 2.96 -3.45
N LYS A 633 -38.74 2.17 -4.05
CA LYS A 633 -37.93 1.19 -3.32
C LYS A 633 -37.09 1.86 -2.23
N LEU A 634 -36.39 2.93 -2.57
CA LEU A 634 -35.57 3.68 -1.61
C LEU A 634 -36.41 4.28 -0.49
N LEU A 635 -37.55 4.90 -0.78
CA LEU A 635 -38.44 5.46 0.24
C LEU A 635 -39.11 4.39 1.10
N HIS A 636 -39.43 3.23 0.53
CA HIS A 636 -39.94 2.09 1.29
C HIS A 636 -38.93 1.62 2.33
N LEU A 637 -37.64 1.55 1.97
CA LEU A 637 -36.56 1.10 2.86
C LEU A 637 -36.13 2.16 3.88
N TYR A 638 -36.01 3.43 3.47
CA TYR A 638 -35.44 4.50 4.28
C TYR A 638 -36.48 5.40 4.98
N GLY A 639 -37.75 5.32 4.58
CA GLY A 639 -38.86 6.17 5.04
C GLY A 639 -38.83 7.58 4.45
N THR A 640 -37.67 8.24 4.43
CA THR A 640 -37.47 9.57 3.86
C THR A 640 -36.16 9.66 3.06
N ALA A 641 -36.13 10.52 2.05
CA ALA A 641 -34.94 10.73 1.23
C ALA A 641 -33.76 11.36 1.99
N LYS A 642 -34.02 11.99 3.14
CA LYS A 642 -32.96 12.49 4.05
C LYS A 642 -32.14 11.37 4.68
N ASN A 643 -32.74 10.19 4.85
CA ASN A 643 -32.08 9.04 5.48
C ASN A 643 -31.25 8.20 4.50
N ILE A 644 -31.44 8.37 3.19
CA ILE A 644 -30.74 7.59 2.16
C ILE A 644 -29.23 7.76 2.35
N ASP A 645 -28.52 6.64 2.49
CA ASP A 645 -27.06 6.66 2.59
C ASP A 645 -26.47 7.27 1.30
N VAL A 646 -25.53 8.21 1.42
CA VAL A 646 -25.08 9.03 0.27
C VAL A 646 -24.56 8.20 -0.89
N TRP A 647 -23.84 7.09 -0.66
CA TRP A 647 -23.31 6.26 -1.74
C TRP A 647 -24.41 5.71 -2.65
N VAL A 648 -25.44 5.06 -2.09
CA VAL A 648 -26.53 4.49 -2.90
C VAL A 648 -27.39 5.59 -3.52
N GLY A 649 -27.62 6.71 -2.82
CA GLY A 649 -28.34 7.85 -3.39
C GLY A 649 -27.61 8.46 -4.59
N ALA A 650 -26.29 8.63 -4.48
CA ALA A 650 -25.47 9.29 -5.50
C ALA A 650 -25.26 8.42 -6.75
N ILE A 651 -25.03 7.10 -6.60
CA ILE A 651 -24.92 6.17 -7.75
C ILE A 651 -26.28 5.87 -8.41
N SER A 652 -27.40 6.23 -7.77
CA SER A 652 -28.74 6.08 -8.33
C SER A 652 -29.10 7.21 -9.31
N GLU A 653 -28.35 8.31 -9.31
CA GLU A 653 -28.57 9.41 -10.24
C GLU A 653 -28.17 9.01 -11.67
N PRO A 654 -28.97 9.38 -12.68
CA PRO A 654 -28.62 9.10 -14.07
C PRO A 654 -27.33 9.83 -14.44
N ALA A 655 -26.48 9.15 -15.23
CA ALA A 655 -25.23 9.73 -15.69
C ALA A 655 -25.43 11.00 -16.52
N LEU A 656 -24.53 11.98 -16.34
CA LEU A 656 -24.48 13.16 -17.19
C LEU A 656 -24.16 12.78 -18.65
N PRO A 657 -24.57 13.59 -19.65
CA PRO A 657 -24.28 13.31 -21.06
C PRO A 657 -22.80 13.03 -21.32
N GLY A 658 -22.52 11.84 -21.87
CA GLY A 658 -21.16 11.37 -22.15
C GLY A 658 -20.34 10.93 -20.92
N GLY A 659 -20.87 11.12 -19.71
CA GLY A 659 -20.24 10.72 -18.45
C GLY A 659 -20.71 9.36 -17.93
N ARG A 660 -20.23 8.97 -16.74
CA ARG A 660 -20.58 7.73 -16.01
C ARG A 660 -21.10 7.95 -14.61
N VAL A 661 -21.23 9.21 -14.22
CA VAL A 661 -21.74 9.59 -12.91
C VAL A 661 -22.81 10.68 -13.06
N GLY A 662 -23.75 10.69 -12.12
CA GLY A 662 -24.77 11.73 -12.05
C GLY A 662 -24.26 13.05 -11.46
N PRO A 663 -25.11 14.10 -11.46
CA PRO A 663 -24.75 15.45 -11.01
C PRO A 663 -24.04 15.52 -9.65
N LEU A 664 -24.51 14.78 -8.64
CA LEU A 664 -23.92 14.83 -7.30
C LEU A 664 -22.48 14.29 -7.30
N LEU A 665 -22.28 13.11 -7.87
CA LEU A 665 -20.95 12.50 -7.96
C LEU A 665 -20.01 13.34 -8.83
N ALA A 666 -20.51 13.93 -9.92
CA ALA A 666 -19.70 14.81 -10.76
C ALA A 666 -19.15 16.00 -9.97
N CYS A 667 -19.99 16.66 -9.15
CA CYS A 667 -19.58 17.73 -8.26
C CYS A 667 -18.52 17.27 -7.24
N LEU A 668 -18.78 16.17 -6.52
CA LEU A 668 -17.88 15.70 -5.45
C LEU A 668 -16.53 15.24 -6.00
N ILE A 669 -16.52 14.52 -7.13
CA ILE A 669 -15.30 14.05 -7.78
C ILE A 669 -14.52 15.25 -8.33
N ALA A 670 -15.15 16.15 -9.09
CA ALA A 670 -14.47 17.32 -9.65
C ALA A 670 -13.86 18.20 -8.56
N LYS A 671 -14.60 18.47 -7.47
CA LYS A 671 -14.11 19.27 -6.35
C LYS A 671 -12.87 18.67 -5.70
N GLN A 672 -12.78 17.34 -5.55
CA GLN A 672 -11.58 16.69 -5.01
C GLN A 672 -10.41 16.76 -6.00
N PHE A 673 -10.64 16.44 -7.29
CA PHE A 673 -9.58 16.45 -8.29
C PHE A 673 -9.08 17.86 -8.64
N GLU A 674 -9.90 18.89 -8.51
CA GLU A 674 -9.47 20.29 -8.58
C GLU A 674 -8.51 20.60 -7.42
N ALA A 675 -8.89 20.29 -6.18
CA ALA A 675 -8.04 20.51 -5.01
C ALA A 675 -6.71 19.73 -5.08
N LEU A 676 -6.75 18.49 -5.59
CA LEU A 676 -5.55 17.67 -5.81
C LEU A 676 -4.60 18.28 -6.84
N ARG A 677 -5.13 18.91 -7.90
CA ARG A 677 -4.32 19.55 -8.93
C ARG A 677 -3.75 20.88 -8.45
N ASP A 678 -4.60 21.70 -7.87
CA ASP A 678 -4.27 23.09 -7.54
C ASP A 678 -3.44 23.17 -6.25
N GLY A 679 -3.66 22.26 -5.30
CA GLY A 679 -2.90 22.14 -4.04
C GLY A 679 -1.63 21.30 -4.13
N ASP A 680 -1.24 20.83 -5.31
CA ASP A 680 -0.02 20.04 -5.52
C ASP A 680 1.12 20.89 -6.08
N ARG A 681 2.09 21.24 -5.22
CA ARG A 681 3.29 22.01 -5.59
C ARG A 681 4.09 21.36 -6.73
N LEU A 682 4.00 20.04 -6.86
CA LEU A 682 4.76 19.24 -7.82
C LEU A 682 3.88 18.73 -8.99
N TRP A 683 2.72 19.34 -9.20
CA TRP A 683 1.87 19.13 -10.38
C TRP A 683 2.68 19.32 -11.66
N TRP A 684 2.51 18.43 -12.64
CA TRP A 684 3.39 18.37 -13.83
C TRP A 684 3.39 19.65 -14.69
N GLN A 685 2.32 20.44 -14.65
CA GLN A 685 2.26 21.72 -15.38
C GLN A 685 2.77 22.91 -14.57
N ASN A 686 3.02 22.75 -13.26
CA ASN A 686 3.50 23.84 -12.43
C ASN A 686 4.89 24.30 -12.88
N GLU A 687 5.12 25.60 -12.82
CA GLU A 687 6.36 26.20 -13.30
C GLU A 687 7.56 25.72 -12.46
N GLY A 688 8.67 25.40 -13.12
CA GLY A 688 9.87 24.86 -12.46
C GLY A 688 9.82 23.36 -12.10
N VAL A 689 8.66 22.68 -12.21
CA VAL A 689 8.58 21.22 -11.99
C VAL A 689 9.22 20.49 -13.17
N PHE A 690 8.80 20.81 -14.38
CA PHE A 690 9.42 20.35 -15.63
C PHE A 690 9.75 21.56 -16.51
N SER A 691 10.76 21.43 -17.38
CA SER A 691 11.05 22.42 -18.42
C SER A 691 9.95 22.44 -19.48
N SER A 692 9.91 23.47 -20.34
CA SER A 692 8.93 23.50 -21.45
C SER A 692 9.09 22.30 -22.37
N ALA A 693 10.32 21.94 -22.74
CA ALA A 693 10.60 20.80 -23.61
C ALA A 693 10.19 19.46 -22.96
N GLN A 694 10.39 19.31 -21.64
CA GLN A 694 9.93 18.14 -20.91
C GLN A 694 8.39 18.07 -20.88
N ARG A 695 7.70 19.19 -20.67
CA ARG A 695 6.23 19.24 -20.73
C ARG A 695 5.69 18.90 -22.12
N ASP A 696 6.35 19.38 -23.18
CA ASP A 696 5.95 19.05 -24.55
C ASP A 696 6.13 17.56 -24.86
N ALA A 697 7.18 16.91 -24.33
CA ALA A 697 7.34 15.47 -24.41
C ALA A 697 6.28 14.72 -23.57
N LEU A 698 5.99 15.16 -22.35
CA LEU A 698 4.97 14.53 -21.49
C LEU A 698 3.57 14.58 -22.11
N ARG A 699 3.22 15.63 -22.85
CA ARG A 699 1.93 15.73 -23.57
C ARG A 699 1.73 14.62 -24.61
N THR A 700 2.80 13.93 -25.04
CA THR A 700 2.70 12.81 -25.99
C THR A 700 2.60 11.45 -25.31
N THR A 701 2.44 11.39 -23.99
CA THR A 701 2.24 10.14 -23.24
C THR A 701 1.03 9.38 -23.79
N SER A 702 1.17 8.05 -23.92
CA SER A 702 0.11 7.15 -24.34
C SER A 702 0.17 5.86 -23.53
N LEU A 703 -0.95 5.48 -22.91
CA LEU A 703 -1.02 4.20 -22.19
C LEU A 703 -0.88 3.01 -23.14
N SER A 704 -1.38 3.11 -24.38
CA SER A 704 -1.15 2.09 -25.42
C SER A 704 0.35 1.93 -25.73
N ARG A 705 1.12 3.03 -25.76
CA ARG A 705 2.58 2.98 -25.93
C ARG A 705 3.26 2.28 -24.77
N ILE A 706 2.87 2.61 -23.54
CA ILE A 706 3.40 1.97 -22.32
C ILE A 706 3.13 0.46 -22.34
N ILE A 707 1.93 0.04 -22.75
CA ILE A 707 1.61 -1.39 -22.94
C ILE A 707 2.54 -2.01 -23.96
N CYS A 708 2.70 -1.42 -25.14
CA CYS A 708 3.59 -1.94 -26.18
C CYS A 708 5.07 -2.00 -25.74
N ASP A 709 5.55 -1.04 -24.94
CA ASP A 709 6.96 -0.99 -24.49
C ASP A 709 7.28 -2.00 -23.39
N ASN A 710 6.26 -2.52 -22.69
CA ASN A 710 6.44 -3.31 -21.47
C ASN A 710 5.73 -4.68 -21.50
N THR A 711 5.27 -5.12 -22.67
CA THR A 711 4.59 -6.40 -22.91
C THR A 711 4.99 -7.00 -24.26
N HIS A 712 4.49 -8.19 -24.59
CA HIS A 712 4.65 -8.77 -25.93
C HIS A 712 3.46 -8.48 -26.85
N ILE A 713 2.51 -7.66 -26.41
CA ILE A 713 1.35 -7.26 -27.20
C ILE A 713 1.80 -6.40 -28.39
N GLN A 714 1.41 -6.82 -29.60
CA GLN A 714 1.82 -6.16 -30.85
C GLN A 714 0.75 -5.25 -31.46
N LEU A 715 -0.51 -5.45 -31.07
CA LEU A 715 -1.66 -4.70 -31.57
C LEU A 715 -2.32 -4.01 -30.38
N VAL A 716 -2.63 -2.72 -30.46
CA VAL A 716 -3.27 -1.99 -29.37
C VAL A 716 -4.26 -0.99 -29.94
N PRO A 717 -5.34 -0.64 -29.21
CA PRO A 717 -6.17 0.48 -29.61
C PRO A 717 -5.41 1.80 -29.52
N PHE A 718 -5.77 2.78 -30.35
CA PHE A 718 -5.19 4.12 -30.25
C PHE A 718 -5.53 4.78 -28.91
N ASP A 719 -6.80 4.71 -28.52
CA ASP A 719 -7.29 5.12 -27.20
C ASP A 719 -7.69 3.88 -26.40
N PRO A 720 -6.92 3.48 -25.38
CA PRO A 720 -7.16 2.24 -24.67
C PRO A 720 -8.31 2.33 -23.68
N PHE A 721 -8.89 3.51 -23.44
CA PHE A 721 -10.09 3.68 -22.63
C PHE A 721 -11.39 3.64 -23.43
N ALA A 722 -11.33 3.80 -24.75
CA ALA A 722 -12.48 3.64 -25.62
C ALA A 722 -12.70 2.14 -25.92
N HIS A 723 -13.97 1.75 -26.01
CA HIS A 723 -14.29 0.38 -26.44
C HIS A 723 -13.93 0.21 -27.92
N THR A 724 -13.09 -0.78 -28.21
CA THR A 724 -12.75 -1.17 -29.58
C THR A 724 -13.67 -2.30 -30.01
N LEU A 725 -14.49 -2.06 -31.04
CA LEU A 725 -15.56 -2.99 -31.44
C LEU A 725 -15.00 -4.24 -32.13
N HIS A 726 -13.98 -4.06 -32.96
CA HIS A 726 -13.40 -5.11 -33.78
C HIS A 726 -11.88 -5.16 -33.65
N PRO A 727 -11.26 -6.36 -33.50
CA PRO A 727 -9.81 -6.50 -33.46
C PRO A 727 -9.07 -5.88 -34.67
N ASP A 728 -9.74 -5.77 -35.82
CA ASP A 728 -9.17 -5.17 -37.04
C ASP A 728 -8.96 -3.64 -36.91
N GLU A 729 -9.54 -2.99 -35.90
CA GLU A 729 -9.31 -1.57 -35.57
C GLU A 729 -8.06 -1.36 -34.71
N LEU A 730 -7.46 -2.44 -34.20
CA LEU A 730 -6.23 -2.35 -33.41
C LEU A 730 -5.04 -1.97 -34.31
N LEU A 731 -4.17 -1.11 -33.78
CA LEU A 731 -3.01 -0.61 -34.48
C LEU A 731 -1.75 -1.40 -34.10
N PRO A 732 -0.86 -1.68 -35.05
CA PRO A 732 0.49 -2.15 -34.74
C PRO A 732 1.20 -1.19 -33.79
N CYS A 733 1.90 -1.72 -32.79
CA CYS A 733 2.69 -0.91 -31.85
C CYS A 733 3.68 0.02 -32.56
N ALA A 734 4.18 -0.33 -33.74
CA ALA A 734 5.06 0.54 -34.55
C ALA A 734 4.40 1.88 -34.98
N HIS A 735 3.06 1.96 -34.98
CA HIS A 735 2.31 3.18 -35.31
C HIS A 735 1.95 4.02 -34.07
N ILE A 736 2.27 3.56 -32.87
CA ILE A 736 2.07 4.30 -31.63
C ILE A 736 3.39 4.98 -31.25
N GLY A 737 3.40 6.32 -31.29
CA GLY A 737 4.60 7.12 -31.03
C GLY A 737 5.16 6.95 -29.62
N HIS A 738 6.49 7.07 -29.48
CA HIS A 738 7.19 7.05 -28.20
C HIS A 738 7.29 8.45 -27.59
N MET A 739 7.27 8.52 -26.26
CA MET A 739 7.63 9.74 -25.54
C MET A 739 9.15 9.97 -25.66
N ASN A 740 9.54 11.15 -26.15
CA ASN A 740 10.95 11.49 -26.37
C ASN A 740 11.62 11.98 -25.07
N LEU A 741 12.56 11.19 -24.54
CA LEU A 741 13.28 11.51 -23.30
C LEU A 741 14.48 12.45 -23.49
N SER A 742 14.80 12.89 -24.71
CA SER A 742 15.96 13.78 -24.96
C SER A 742 15.94 15.08 -24.16
N ALA A 743 14.75 15.58 -23.78
CA ALA A 743 14.58 16.76 -22.94
C ALA A 743 15.06 16.57 -21.47
N TRP A 744 15.39 15.34 -21.05
CA TRP A 744 15.97 15.03 -19.73
C TRP A 744 17.50 14.91 -19.76
N ARG A 745 18.14 15.03 -20.92
CA ARG A 745 19.61 15.08 -20.98
C ARG A 745 20.10 16.35 -20.29
N GLU A 746 20.95 16.18 -19.28
CA GLU A 746 21.64 17.31 -18.67
C GLU A 746 22.68 17.90 -19.63
N PRO A 747 22.87 19.23 -19.61
CA PRO A 747 23.91 19.84 -20.42
C PRO A 747 25.31 19.48 -19.89
N ASP A 748 26.25 19.31 -20.81
CA ASP A 748 27.69 19.14 -20.52
C ASP A 748 28.42 20.48 -20.39
N THR A 749 27.76 21.58 -20.77
CA THR A 749 28.31 22.94 -20.72
C THR A 749 27.32 23.90 -20.09
N ASP A 750 27.82 24.74 -19.19
CA ASP A 750 27.16 25.92 -18.66
C ASP A 750 27.46 27.13 -19.56
N PRO A 751 26.48 28.00 -19.86
CA PRO A 751 26.68 29.17 -20.73
C PRO A 751 27.73 30.17 -20.25
N VAL A 752 28.04 30.19 -18.95
CA VAL A 752 28.96 31.16 -18.32
C VAL A 752 30.29 30.50 -17.95
N CYS A 753 30.26 29.35 -17.28
CA CYS A 753 31.46 28.69 -16.76
C CYS A 753 32.04 27.59 -17.68
N GLY A 754 31.45 27.35 -18.85
CA GLY A 754 31.93 26.35 -19.80
C GLY A 754 31.63 24.93 -19.34
N ALA A 755 32.57 23.98 -19.48
CA ALA A 755 32.32 22.56 -19.19
C ALA A 755 31.86 22.35 -17.74
N VAL A 756 30.77 21.59 -17.56
CA VAL A 756 30.26 21.20 -16.24
C VAL A 756 31.19 20.12 -15.65
N PRO A 757 31.81 20.31 -14.47
CA PRO A 757 32.75 19.34 -13.94
C PRO A 757 32.03 18.07 -13.52
N ARG A 758 32.42 16.94 -14.12
CA ARG A 758 31.90 15.60 -13.80
C ARG A 758 33.01 14.77 -13.16
N LEU A 759 32.65 13.92 -12.19
CA LEU A 759 33.62 13.03 -11.55
C LEU A 759 33.96 11.87 -12.48
N SER A 760 35.24 11.49 -12.56
CA SER A 760 35.66 10.26 -13.23
C SER A 760 35.23 9.00 -12.47
N LEU A 761 35.13 9.11 -11.14
CA LEU A 761 34.64 8.10 -10.22
C LEU A 761 33.66 8.77 -9.27
N GLY A 762 32.38 8.51 -9.46
CA GLY A 762 31.29 9.10 -8.69
C GLY A 762 30.18 9.66 -9.55
N PHE A 763 29.22 10.28 -8.88
CA PHE A 763 27.99 10.76 -9.49
C PHE A 763 27.89 12.27 -9.35
N SER A 764 27.16 12.88 -10.27
CA SER A 764 26.82 14.29 -10.20
C SER A 764 25.41 14.53 -10.73
N VAL A 765 24.76 15.58 -10.25
CA VAL A 765 23.47 16.04 -10.76
C VAL A 765 23.48 17.57 -10.82
N LEU A 766 23.00 18.13 -11.92
CA LEU A 766 22.82 19.56 -12.06
C LEU A 766 21.47 19.96 -11.47
N CYS A 767 21.49 20.89 -10.52
CA CYS A 767 20.31 21.39 -9.84
C CYS A 767 20.38 22.92 -9.81
N GLU A 768 19.50 23.57 -10.58
CA GLU A 768 19.58 25.01 -10.85
C GLU A 768 20.99 25.37 -11.39
N SER A 769 21.73 26.24 -10.72
CA SER A 769 23.09 26.65 -11.10
C SER A 769 24.19 25.94 -10.29
N ALA A 770 23.85 24.85 -9.60
CA ALA A 770 24.77 24.09 -8.76
C ALA A 770 24.90 22.64 -9.24
N VAL A 771 26.11 22.10 -9.20
CA VAL A 771 26.38 20.68 -9.42
C VAL A 771 26.57 20.02 -8.06
N ILE A 772 25.78 19.00 -7.78
CA ILE A 772 25.82 18.25 -6.52
C ILE A 772 26.51 16.91 -6.79
N TYR A 773 27.42 16.51 -5.90
CA TYR A 773 28.25 15.32 -6.05
C TYR A 773 27.93 14.26 -4.99
N GLN A 774 28.04 13.00 -5.40
CA GLN A 774 27.88 11.83 -4.54
C GLN A 774 28.91 10.77 -4.93
N CYS A 775 29.51 10.12 -3.94
CA CYS A 775 30.40 8.98 -4.19
C CYS A 775 29.64 7.65 -4.16
N PRO A 776 30.13 6.62 -4.87
CA PRO A 776 29.60 5.27 -4.75
C PRO A 776 29.80 4.70 -3.34
N ALA A 777 29.09 3.63 -3.00
CA ALA A 777 29.35 2.90 -1.76
C ALA A 777 30.82 2.46 -1.67
N GLY A 778 31.41 2.53 -0.48
CA GLY A 778 32.84 2.27 -0.26
C GLY A 778 33.77 3.46 -0.55
N TYR A 779 33.23 4.63 -0.93
CA TYR A 779 34.01 5.84 -1.19
C TYR A 779 33.52 7.03 -0.37
N LEU A 780 34.46 7.87 0.09
CA LEU A 780 34.20 9.14 0.78
C LEU A 780 34.44 10.32 -0.18
N LEU A 781 33.53 11.29 -0.16
CA LEU A 781 33.68 12.53 -0.92
C LEU A 781 34.70 13.45 -0.22
N GLN A 782 35.80 13.77 -0.89
CA GLN A 782 36.80 14.74 -0.46
C GLN A 782 36.59 16.07 -1.17
N GLY A 783 36.21 17.09 -0.41
CA GLY A 783 35.92 18.43 -0.92
C GLY A 783 34.47 18.86 -0.68
N ALA A 784 33.97 19.79 -1.49
CA ALA A 784 32.61 20.31 -1.34
C ALA A 784 31.57 19.36 -1.95
N THR A 785 30.43 19.20 -1.27
CA THR A 785 29.29 18.40 -1.75
C THR A 785 28.57 19.04 -2.93
N GLN A 786 28.71 20.36 -3.10
CA GLN A 786 28.16 21.10 -4.21
C GLN A 786 29.12 22.19 -4.66
N ILE A 787 29.09 22.52 -5.95
CA ILE A 787 29.79 23.65 -6.55
C ILE A 787 28.81 24.47 -7.39
N SER A 788 29.08 25.75 -7.57
CA SER A 788 28.27 26.65 -8.40
C SER A 788 29.14 27.44 -9.36
N CYS A 789 28.57 27.82 -10.49
CA CYS A 789 29.22 28.77 -11.40
C CYS A 789 29.22 30.17 -10.77
N ASP A 790 30.39 30.74 -10.51
CA ASP A 790 30.49 32.14 -10.09
C ASP A 790 30.49 33.04 -11.34
N PRO A 791 29.41 33.83 -11.56
CA PRO A 791 29.29 34.64 -12.78
C PRO A 791 30.34 35.75 -12.87
N LYS A 792 30.98 36.15 -11.76
CA LYS A 792 32.01 37.20 -11.76
C LYS A 792 33.37 36.66 -12.20
N THR A 793 33.73 35.49 -11.69
CA THR A 793 35.03 34.86 -12.01
C THR A 793 34.95 33.94 -13.21
N GLN A 794 33.73 33.56 -13.64
CA GLN A 794 33.48 32.58 -14.71
C GLN A 794 34.11 31.22 -14.42
N LEU A 795 34.27 30.89 -13.13
CA LEU A 795 34.85 29.65 -12.65
C LEU A 795 33.86 28.92 -11.76
N TRP A 796 33.96 27.59 -11.79
CA TRP A 796 33.28 26.73 -10.83
C TRP A 796 33.93 26.87 -9.45
N THR A 797 33.14 27.24 -8.46
CA THR A 797 33.62 27.43 -7.09
C THR A 797 32.68 26.79 -6.06
N PRO A 798 33.22 26.15 -5.00
CA PRO A 798 34.63 25.79 -4.81
C PRO A 798 35.12 24.75 -5.84
N GLN A 799 36.40 24.34 -5.78
CA GLN A 799 36.95 23.35 -6.71
C GLN A 799 36.16 22.03 -6.66
N PRO A 800 35.99 21.31 -7.80
CA PRO A 800 35.28 20.03 -7.82
C PRO A 800 35.89 19.01 -6.85
N PRO A 801 35.06 18.22 -6.15
CA PRO A 801 35.54 17.21 -5.20
C PRO A 801 36.11 15.98 -5.91
N THR A 802 36.65 15.04 -5.14
CA THR A 802 37.04 13.70 -5.61
C THR A 802 36.46 12.62 -4.70
N CYS A 803 36.31 11.40 -5.23
CA CYS A 803 35.93 10.24 -4.43
C CYS A 803 37.18 9.46 -4.03
N GLN A 804 37.39 9.30 -2.72
CA GLN A 804 38.49 8.55 -2.14
C GLN A 804 38.00 7.23 -1.58
N ASP A 805 38.69 6.15 -1.89
CA ASP A 805 38.41 4.82 -1.37
C ASP A 805 38.46 4.79 0.17
N ILE A 806 37.47 4.14 0.80
CA ILE A 806 37.46 3.92 2.23
C ILE A 806 38.26 2.65 2.50
N ASP A 807 39.26 2.73 3.38
CA ASP A 807 39.92 1.53 3.88
C ASP A 807 39.06 0.88 4.97
N GLU A 808 38.14 -0.02 4.61
CA GLU A 808 37.23 -0.61 5.60
C GLU A 808 37.97 -1.51 6.60
N CYS A 809 39.11 -2.09 6.19
CA CYS A 809 39.94 -2.89 7.08
C CYS A 809 40.57 -2.04 8.19
N SER A 810 40.98 -0.81 7.86
CA SER A 810 41.51 0.15 8.84
C SER A 810 40.39 0.85 9.63
N ALA A 811 39.26 1.17 8.99
CA ALA A 811 38.14 1.87 9.62
C ALA A 811 37.36 0.97 10.60
N HIS A 812 37.24 -0.32 10.28
CA HIS A 812 36.52 -1.31 11.07
C HIS A 812 37.37 -2.58 11.26
N PRO A 813 38.22 -2.63 12.30
CA PRO A 813 39.13 -3.77 12.54
C PRO A 813 38.44 -5.13 12.72
N SER A 814 37.12 -5.15 12.92
CA SER A 814 36.29 -6.34 13.07
C SER A 814 35.37 -6.62 11.86
N VAL A 815 35.63 -6.01 10.69
CA VAL A 815 34.78 -6.18 9.51
C VAL A 815 34.83 -7.62 8.97
N CYS A 816 35.96 -8.30 9.16
CA CYS A 816 36.14 -9.72 8.86
C CYS A 816 36.03 -10.59 10.12
N PRO A 817 35.56 -11.85 9.99
CA PRO A 817 35.63 -12.83 11.07
C PRO A 817 37.06 -13.00 11.63
N PRO A 818 37.25 -13.35 12.92
CA PRO A 818 38.56 -13.36 13.57
C PRO A 818 39.63 -14.28 12.94
N HIS A 819 39.21 -15.23 12.10
CA HIS A 819 40.07 -16.21 11.44
C HIS A 819 40.47 -15.80 10.01
N LEU A 820 39.94 -14.69 9.50
CA LEU A 820 40.22 -14.19 8.15
C LEU A 820 40.95 -12.85 8.24
N GLN A 821 41.93 -12.66 7.35
CA GLN A 821 42.60 -11.39 7.15
C GLN A 821 41.74 -10.51 6.22
N CYS A 822 41.53 -9.27 6.63
CA CYS A 822 40.88 -8.26 5.80
C CYS A 822 41.89 -7.69 4.79
N LEU A 823 41.49 -7.66 3.52
CA LEU A 823 42.21 -7.00 2.43
C LEU A 823 41.31 -5.92 1.84
N ASN A 824 41.76 -4.66 1.94
CA ASN A 824 41.04 -3.54 1.35
C ASN A 824 41.11 -3.60 -0.18
N THR A 825 39.99 -3.31 -0.83
CA THR A 825 39.85 -3.29 -2.29
C THR A 825 39.14 -2.01 -2.71
N PRO A 826 39.33 -1.51 -3.94
CA PRO A 826 38.60 -0.32 -4.37
C PRO A 826 37.08 -0.48 -4.24
N GLY A 827 36.46 0.29 -3.34
CA GLY A 827 35.03 0.30 -3.05
C GLY A 827 34.54 -0.77 -2.07
N GLY A 828 35.43 -1.46 -1.36
CA GLY A 828 35.04 -2.47 -0.37
C GLY A 828 36.21 -3.30 0.16
N HIS A 829 35.93 -4.45 0.76
CA HIS A 829 36.98 -5.32 1.28
C HIS A 829 36.71 -6.79 0.96
N THR A 830 37.78 -7.59 1.03
CA THR A 830 37.71 -9.05 0.93
C THR A 830 38.31 -9.67 2.19
N CYS A 831 37.67 -10.74 2.68
CA CYS A 831 38.17 -11.50 3.83
C CYS A 831 38.78 -12.81 3.33
N THR A 832 40.09 -12.97 3.48
CA THR A 832 40.83 -14.15 3.00
C THR A 832 41.49 -14.90 4.14
N GLU A 833 41.64 -16.22 4.03
CA GLU A 833 42.44 -16.95 5.02
C GLU A 833 43.88 -16.44 5.01
N PRO A 834 44.52 -16.29 6.18
CA PRO A 834 45.93 -15.93 6.24
C PRO A 834 46.73 -16.95 5.42
N ALA A 835 47.54 -16.45 4.49
CA ALA A 835 48.35 -17.30 3.62
C ALA A 835 49.10 -18.33 4.48
N ALA A 836 48.89 -19.62 4.21
CA ALA A 836 49.62 -20.67 4.90
C ALA A 836 51.12 -20.38 4.76
N PRO A 837 51.90 -20.41 5.86
CA PRO A 837 53.34 -20.22 5.76
C PRO A 837 53.89 -21.22 4.75
N PRO A 838 54.89 -20.84 3.92
CA PRO A 838 55.46 -21.76 2.96
C PRO A 838 55.88 -23.04 3.69
N LEU A 839 55.36 -24.18 3.22
CA LEU A 839 55.70 -25.49 3.76
C LEU A 839 57.23 -25.58 3.84
N SER A 840 57.77 -25.73 5.05
CA SER A 840 59.19 -26.00 5.20
C SER A 840 59.52 -27.27 4.40
N ALA A 841 60.71 -27.33 3.79
CA ALA A 841 61.15 -28.50 3.03
C ALA A 841 61.01 -29.81 3.83
N ALA A 842 61.02 -29.75 5.16
CA ALA A 842 60.78 -30.89 6.04
C ALA A 842 59.36 -31.48 5.95
N SER A 843 58.33 -30.65 5.70
CA SER A 843 56.94 -31.11 5.62
C SER A 843 56.65 -31.80 4.28
N ILE A 844 57.23 -31.29 3.18
CA ILE A 844 57.18 -31.93 1.85
C ILE A 844 57.93 -33.27 1.89
N VAL A 845 59.10 -33.33 2.54
CA VAL A 845 59.85 -34.58 2.71
C VAL A 845 59.06 -35.59 3.57
N ALA A 846 58.40 -35.15 4.63
CA ALA A 846 57.57 -36.04 5.45
C ALA A 846 56.37 -36.63 4.67
N SER A 847 55.66 -35.80 3.89
CA SER A 847 54.54 -36.29 3.06
C SER A 847 55.01 -37.21 1.94
N VAL A 848 56.12 -36.92 1.27
CA VAL A 848 56.72 -37.80 0.26
C VAL A 848 57.19 -39.11 0.89
N MET A 849 57.79 -39.09 2.08
CA MET A 849 58.22 -40.29 2.80
C MET A 849 57.03 -41.13 3.30
N SER A 850 55.92 -40.52 3.71
CA SER A 850 54.69 -41.25 4.06
C SER A 850 54.03 -41.89 2.85
N VAL A 851 54.01 -41.22 1.69
CA VAL A 851 53.50 -41.79 0.43
C VAL A 851 54.41 -42.91 -0.07
N LEU A 852 55.74 -42.72 -0.05
CA LEU A 852 56.70 -43.77 -0.40
C LEU A 852 56.65 -44.96 0.57
N GLY A 853 56.45 -44.72 1.86
CA GLY A 853 56.26 -45.75 2.88
C GLY A 853 54.96 -46.54 2.67
N GLY A 854 53.87 -45.87 2.31
CA GLY A 854 52.59 -46.50 1.95
C GLY A 854 52.70 -47.35 0.69
N VAL A 855 53.37 -46.86 -0.35
CA VAL A 855 53.61 -47.60 -1.60
C VAL A 855 54.51 -48.81 -1.35
N ALA A 856 55.55 -48.69 -0.52
CA ALA A 856 56.42 -49.82 -0.16
C ALA A 856 55.68 -50.91 0.63
N LEU A 857 54.76 -50.53 1.53
CA LEU A 857 53.89 -51.45 2.26
C LEU A 857 52.93 -52.20 1.34
N ILE A 858 52.34 -51.51 0.36
CA ILE A 858 51.45 -52.10 -0.64
C ILE A 858 52.21 -53.07 -1.56
N VAL A 859 53.44 -52.72 -1.97
CA VAL A 859 54.30 -53.59 -2.80
C VAL A 859 54.78 -54.82 -2.01
N LEU A 860 55.08 -54.69 -0.72
CA LEU A 860 55.39 -55.83 0.16
C LEU A 860 54.18 -56.75 0.37
N PHE A 861 52.98 -56.19 0.58
CA PHE A 861 51.75 -56.97 0.69
C PHE A 861 51.44 -57.73 -0.61
N LEU A 862 51.54 -57.08 -1.77
CA LEU A 862 51.33 -57.73 -3.08
C LEU A 862 52.40 -58.78 -3.39
N GLY A 863 53.66 -58.54 -3.02
CA GLY A 863 54.76 -59.50 -3.17
C GLY A 863 54.66 -60.73 -2.26
N CYS A 864 54.14 -60.55 -1.04
CA CYS A 864 53.83 -61.66 -0.12
C CYS A 864 52.59 -62.45 -0.60
N TYR A 865 51.58 -61.78 -1.15
CA TYR A 865 50.38 -62.41 -1.70
C TYR A 865 50.70 -63.26 -2.95
N GLN A 866 51.61 -62.80 -3.82
CA GLN A 866 52.07 -63.56 -4.99
C GLN A 866 52.96 -64.77 -4.64
N ARG A 867 53.71 -64.74 -3.53
CA ARG A 867 54.59 -65.85 -3.10
C ARG A 867 53.87 -66.97 -2.35
N PHE A 868 52.65 -66.74 -1.84
CA PHE A 868 51.93 -67.74 -1.04
C PHE A 868 50.97 -68.64 -1.86
N ILE A 869 50.63 -68.28 -3.11
CA ILE A 869 49.61 -69.00 -3.90
C ILE A 869 50.18 -69.79 -5.10
N LEU A 870 51.47 -69.67 -5.42
CA LEU A 870 52.06 -70.36 -6.58
C LEU A 870 53.20 -71.32 -6.19
N ARG A 871 52.88 -72.38 -5.44
CA ARG A 871 53.67 -73.61 -5.40
C ARG A 871 52.78 -74.86 -5.26
N LYS A 872 52.83 -75.69 -6.31
CA LYS A 872 52.27 -77.04 -6.56
C LYS A 872 50.86 -77.03 -7.17
N ALA A 873 50.68 -77.23 -8.49
CA ALA A 873 50.87 -78.46 -9.31
C ALA A 873 49.92 -79.56 -8.81
N GLU A 874 49.01 -80.19 -9.57
CA GLU A 874 48.98 -80.64 -10.98
C GLU A 874 47.51 -81.04 -11.36
N PRO A 875 47.20 -81.33 -12.65
CA PRO A 875 45.84 -81.65 -13.13
C PRO A 875 45.58 -83.15 -13.29
N ALA A 876 44.34 -83.60 -13.03
CA ALA A 876 43.87 -84.92 -13.45
C ALA A 876 42.34 -84.96 -13.69
N SER A 877 42.01 -85.15 -14.97
CA SER A 877 40.95 -85.99 -15.56
C SER A 877 39.55 -86.12 -14.95
N ALA A 878 38.59 -85.97 -15.88
CA ALA A 878 37.45 -86.86 -16.15
C ALA A 878 36.13 -86.70 -15.37
N GLU A 879 35.11 -86.49 -16.20
CA GLU A 879 33.78 -87.11 -16.16
C GLU A 879 32.66 -86.60 -15.23
N CYS A 880 31.50 -86.53 -15.89
CA CYS A 880 30.18 -86.95 -15.43
C CYS A 880 29.18 -85.89 -14.94
N CYS A 881 28.15 -85.74 -15.79
CA CYS A 881 26.72 -85.81 -15.45
C CYS A 881 26.13 -84.72 -14.54
N LYS A 882 25.28 -83.84 -15.10
CA LYS A 882 23.83 -84.00 -15.34
C LYS A 882 22.95 -83.62 -14.14
N ARG A 883 22.07 -82.66 -14.47
CA ARG A 883 20.63 -82.56 -14.18
C ARG A 883 20.15 -82.10 -12.80
N ARG A 884 19.37 -81.00 -12.89
CA ARG A 884 18.01 -80.78 -12.36
C ARG A 884 17.80 -81.12 -10.88
N SER A 885 17.46 -80.08 -10.13
CA SER A 885 16.06 -79.73 -9.83
C SER A 885 15.98 -78.30 -9.36
#